data_AF-A0A832HNK9-F1
#
_entry.id   AF-A0A832HNK9-F1
#
_cell.length_a   1.000
_cell.length_b   1.000
_cell.length_c   1.000
_cell.angle_alpha   90.00
_cell.angle_beta   90.00
_cell.angle_gamma   90.00
#
_symmetry.space_group_name_H-M   'P 1'
#
loop_
_entity.id
_entity.type
_entity.pdbx_description
1 polymer ?
#
loop_
_entity_poly.entity_id
_entity_poly.type
_entity_poly.pdbx_seq_one_letter_code
_entity_poly.pdbx_strand_id
1 'polypeptide(L)'
;MKTTVASERVQERFSTRGRGAGLGLRVLGIGLLCLLVHAGENPTQNNRVGKTIYVSKLGDDSDGSSWAHAFRTIQRALDAVPDERGGHHIIVRPDTYMEANLYPAHKGAAGAFNVLECDHDGRFGCGTSGFAVIDSGDPARGFKSYDWWGPIRAYKKGWSTAHKEETFSAVVWDRWVIRYMYVTGGDGGLFFDLVDKPEPFTIVVEDCVSIGRAFGGGVANFLSRPDEPCVFRRCKLWCLDWWGDAAGAYVRAEHAAMPSHSDVVFEDCTLAGPDNALQAGNPGYAGFTRVKLKGCQLVSLNFSQPQGKPGTGIIHSTIDGKLLQVDLEDCTLMGYKVFGAGTNDVVYTTKGDVKAYVQFQQDVPKGIHRLGHWPVDAFQTIMPSSAPTRAGLLKPDQRWLGDTCEAAPIVWEDRLILMRCVRPASGGTKSDYYITLEDADSGRVLAKFGEGFGLASALVHDGGFYVFASRYESGTWNDVTLFRSTNLHDWQQKQVVAQENEHLFNSSVCSDGRGRFVMAYETDDPKFTPFTVKFAVSSNLVDWAKLPDAIFGPDRYAACPCIRHDGGWYYLLYLEHRTPRWFFETWIARSRDLKSWELSQANPVLAPGLADGVNASDPDLVEFEGRTLVYYSVGDQQTWSKLRRAVYPGPMSEFFRTCFPR
;
A
#
# COMPACT_ATOMS: atom_id res chain seq x y z
N MET A 1 6.29 57.84 -29.88
CA MET A 1 7.77 57.70 -29.92
C MET A 1 8.09 56.32 -29.35
N LYS A 2 8.18 55.20 -30.08
CA LYS A 2 9.08 54.75 -31.17
C LYS A 2 10.57 54.90 -30.85
N THR A 3 11.19 53.78 -30.41
CA THR A 3 12.40 53.09 -30.95
C THR A 3 12.70 51.89 -30.03
N THR A 4 12.58 50.61 -30.42
CA THR A 4 13.47 49.74 -31.25
C THR A 4 14.87 49.57 -30.66
N VAL A 5 15.35 48.35 -30.35
CA VAL A 5 16.28 47.47 -31.12
C VAL A 5 16.76 46.40 -30.09
N ALA A 6 17.27 45.19 -30.34
CA ALA A 6 17.17 44.13 -31.34
C ALA A 6 18.00 42.94 -30.78
N SER A 7 17.82 41.76 -31.37
CA SER A 7 18.49 40.48 -31.07
C SER A 7 19.92 40.38 -31.61
N GLU A 8 20.76 39.51 -31.02
CA GLU A 8 21.75 38.75 -31.79
C GLU A 8 22.10 37.40 -31.12
N ARG A 9 22.04 36.33 -31.93
CA ARG A 9 22.54 34.97 -31.67
C ARG A 9 23.91 34.86 -32.33
N VAL A 10 24.85 34.17 -31.69
CA VAL A 10 26.06 33.64 -32.36
C VAL A 10 26.08 32.12 -32.19
N GLN A 11 25.99 31.42 -33.33
CA GLN A 11 26.43 30.04 -33.51
C GLN A 11 27.90 30.08 -33.92
N GLU A 12 28.72 29.15 -33.41
CA GLU A 12 29.90 28.72 -34.16
C GLU A 12 30.18 27.22 -33.98
N ARG A 13 30.39 26.57 -35.12
CA ARG A 13 30.75 25.17 -35.32
C ARG A 13 32.25 25.00 -35.15
N PHE A 14 32.73 23.83 -34.71
CA PHE A 14 34.06 23.36 -35.12
C PHE A 14 34.08 21.89 -35.54
N SER A 15 34.97 21.66 -36.50
CA SER A 15 35.06 20.59 -37.49
C SER A 15 35.99 19.46 -37.05
N THR A 16 35.85 18.33 -37.76
CA THR A 16 36.61 17.07 -37.67
C THR A 16 37.94 17.07 -38.45
N ARG A 17 38.76 16.02 -38.16
CA ARG A 17 39.99 15.47 -38.81
C ARG A 17 41.33 16.10 -38.37
N GLY A 18 42.42 15.37 -38.09
CA GLY A 18 42.75 13.93 -38.06
C GLY A 18 44.28 13.70 -38.16
N ARG A 19 44.79 12.60 -37.55
CA ARG A 19 46.15 11.97 -37.64
C ARG A 19 47.33 12.79 -37.06
N GLY A 20 48.31 12.27 -36.32
CA GLY A 20 48.73 10.93 -35.91
C GLY A 20 50.26 10.89 -35.84
N ALA A 21 50.87 10.55 -34.70
CA ALA A 21 52.25 10.07 -34.56
C ALA A 21 52.48 9.63 -33.11
N GLY A 22 52.98 8.40 -32.93
CA GLY A 22 53.21 7.78 -31.63
C GLY A 22 54.53 8.18 -30.98
N LEU A 23 54.60 7.98 -29.67
CA LEU A 23 55.83 7.64 -28.96
C LEU A 23 55.44 6.91 -27.68
N GLY A 24 56.02 5.73 -27.46
CA GLY A 24 55.71 4.88 -26.31
C GLY A 24 56.25 5.47 -25.01
N LEU A 25 55.56 5.18 -23.90
CA LEU A 25 56.16 5.27 -22.58
C LEU A 25 55.57 4.22 -21.64
N ARG A 26 56.48 3.71 -20.82
CA ARG A 26 56.43 2.49 -20.02
C ARG A 26 55.38 2.56 -18.90
N VAL A 27 54.73 1.42 -18.68
CA VAL A 27 53.96 1.09 -17.48
C VAL A 27 54.89 1.12 -16.26
N LEU A 28 54.59 2.00 -15.31
CA LEU A 28 55.11 1.94 -13.94
C LEU A 28 53.91 1.78 -13.02
N GLY A 29 53.75 0.57 -12.47
CA GLY A 29 52.75 0.27 -11.47
C GLY A 29 53.05 1.00 -10.17
N ILE A 30 52.10 1.81 -9.72
CA ILE A 30 52.06 2.33 -8.36
C ILE A 30 50.98 1.52 -7.63
N GLY A 31 51.43 0.68 -6.70
CA GLY A 31 50.58 -0.08 -5.79
C GLY A 31 49.79 0.86 -4.90
N LEU A 32 48.46 0.71 -4.92
CA LEU A 32 47.55 1.37 -4.01
C LEU A 32 47.63 0.64 -2.66
N LEU A 33 48.25 1.28 -1.66
CA LEU A 33 48.28 0.83 -0.28
C LEU A 33 46.91 1.13 0.34
N CYS A 34 45.99 0.16 0.35
CA CYS A 34 44.73 0.27 1.07
C CYS A 34 45.00 0.23 2.58
N LEU A 35 44.76 1.35 3.24
CA LEU A 35 44.62 1.46 4.70
C LEU A 35 43.36 0.68 5.12
N LEU A 36 43.58 -0.49 5.72
CA LEU A 36 42.55 -1.25 6.45
C LEU A 36 42.18 -0.48 7.74
N VAL A 37 41.11 0.31 7.65
CA VAL A 37 40.38 0.77 8.84
C VAL A 37 39.65 -0.46 9.40
N HIS A 38 39.99 -0.83 10.64
CA HIS A 38 39.33 -1.90 11.37
C HIS A 38 37.85 -1.56 11.57
N ALA A 39 36.96 -2.32 10.93
CA ALA A 39 35.57 -2.38 11.32
C ALA A 39 35.51 -3.04 12.70
N GLY A 40 34.87 -2.36 13.66
CA GLY A 40 34.57 -2.95 14.97
C GLY A 40 33.72 -4.22 14.79
N GLU A 41 34.18 -5.31 15.37
CA GLU A 41 33.53 -6.60 15.36
C GLU A 41 32.14 -6.50 16.01
N ASN A 42 31.10 -6.87 15.26
CA ASN A 42 29.78 -7.17 15.81
C ASN A 42 29.92 -8.40 16.74
N PRO A 43 29.34 -8.40 17.95
CA PRO A 43 29.32 -9.58 18.78
C PRO A 43 28.62 -10.72 18.02
N THR A 44 29.33 -11.84 17.91
CA THR A 44 28.97 -13.13 17.30
C THR A 44 27.49 -13.31 16.94
N GLN A 45 27.10 -12.96 15.70
CA GLN A 45 25.85 -13.43 15.10
C GLN A 45 25.98 -14.94 14.88
N ASN A 46 25.16 -15.72 15.58
CA ASN A 46 25.03 -17.13 15.29
C ASN A 46 24.17 -17.23 14.02
N ASN A 47 24.73 -17.71 12.90
CA ASN A 47 24.06 -17.86 11.58
C ASN A 47 22.94 -18.92 11.56
N ARG A 48 22.18 -19.06 12.65
CA ARG A 48 21.05 -19.98 12.69
C ARG A 48 19.97 -19.47 11.74
N VAL A 49 19.67 -20.27 10.72
CA VAL A 49 18.53 -20.06 9.83
C VAL A 49 17.36 -20.90 10.34
N GLY A 50 16.31 -20.23 10.79
CA GLY A 50 15.06 -20.84 11.22
C GLY A 50 14.09 -21.07 10.06
N LYS A 51 12.82 -21.32 10.39
CA LYS A 51 11.71 -21.45 9.43
C LYS A 51 11.43 -20.10 8.73
N THR A 52 11.29 -20.13 7.40
CA THR A 52 10.71 -19.03 6.62
C THR A 52 9.22 -19.23 6.45
N ILE A 53 8.43 -18.18 6.65
CA ILE A 53 6.96 -18.20 6.63
C ILE A 53 6.47 -17.04 5.75
N TYR A 54 5.58 -17.32 4.80
CA TYR A 54 5.04 -16.33 3.88
C TYR A 54 3.63 -15.88 4.28
N VAL A 55 3.35 -14.59 4.12
CA VAL A 55 2.03 -13.98 4.36
C VAL A 55 1.55 -13.27 3.09
N SER A 56 0.41 -13.69 2.56
CA SER A 56 -0.22 -13.11 1.37
C SER A 56 -1.71 -13.39 1.37
N LYS A 57 -2.52 -12.37 1.06
CA LYS A 57 -3.96 -12.53 0.84
C LYS A 57 -4.29 -13.38 -0.41
N LEU A 58 -3.31 -13.61 -1.29
CA LEU A 58 -3.41 -14.49 -2.45
C LEU A 58 -3.10 -15.97 -2.12
N GLY A 59 -2.63 -16.25 -0.90
CA GLY A 59 -2.32 -17.60 -0.45
C GLY A 59 -3.57 -18.43 -0.17
N ASP A 60 -3.38 -19.75 -0.12
CA ASP A 60 -4.41 -20.72 0.26
C ASP A 60 -4.65 -20.83 1.78
N ASP A 61 -3.85 -20.11 2.59
CA ASP A 61 -3.94 -20.06 4.05
C ASP A 61 -3.59 -21.38 4.78
N SER A 62 -2.75 -22.22 4.16
CA SER A 62 -2.38 -23.54 4.68
C SER A 62 -1.25 -23.54 5.71
N ASP A 63 0.02 -23.44 5.28
CA ASP A 63 1.20 -23.70 6.13
C ASP A 63 2.30 -22.63 6.12
N GLY A 64 2.16 -21.65 5.23
CA GLY A 64 3.10 -20.54 5.06
C GLY A 64 4.41 -20.90 4.37
N SER A 65 4.53 -22.07 3.71
CA SER A 65 5.80 -22.56 3.14
C SER A 65 6.24 -21.87 1.84
N SER A 66 5.30 -21.21 1.14
CA SER A 66 5.53 -20.49 -0.12
C SER A 66 4.47 -19.41 -0.31
N TRP A 67 4.59 -18.57 -1.35
CA TRP A 67 3.53 -17.60 -1.70
C TRP A 67 2.18 -18.26 -2.00
N ALA A 68 2.17 -19.45 -2.60
CA ALA A 68 0.94 -20.20 -2.86
C ALA A 68 0.31 -20.73 -1.56
N HIS A 69 1.16 -21.18 -0.64
CA HIS A 69 0.75 -21.73 0.66
C HIS A 69 0.73 -20.69 1.80
N ALA A 70 0.83 -19.40 1.45
CA ALA A 70 1.00 -18.32 2.41
C ALA A 70 -0.22 -18.19 3.34
N PHE A 71 0.04 -17.81 4.59
CA PHE A 71 -1.04 -17.40 5.49
C PHE A 71 -1.66 -16.09 5.00
N ARG A 72 -2.97 -15.93 5.20
CA ARG A 72 -3.70 -14.71 4.79
C ARG A 72 -3.57 -13.58 5.80
N THR A 73 -3.09 -13.88 7.01
CA THR A 73 -2.91 -12.91 8.09
C THR A 73 -1.52 -12.99 8.70
N ILE A 74 -1.04 -11.87 9.23
CA ILE A 74 0.25 -11.75 9.91
C ILE A 74 0.19 -12.52 11.23
N GLN A 75 -0.92 -12.45 11.98
CA GLN A 75 -1.05 -13.18 13.24
C GLN A 75 -0.89 -14.70 13.05
N ARG A 76 -1.46 -15.29 11.99
CA ARG A 76 -1.31 -16.74 11.75
C ARG A 76 0.16 -17.13 11.49
N ALA A 77 0.93 -16.27 10.81
CA ALA A 77 2.35 -16.51 10.61
C ALA A 77 3.16 -16.37 11.92
N LEU A 78 2.80 -15.40 12.76
CA LEU A 78 3.39 -15.20 14.09
C LEU A 78 3.12 -16.40 15.01
N ASP A 79 1.92 -16.99 14.93
CA ASP A 79 1.55 -18.21 15.65
C ASP A 79 2.28 -19.46 15.12
N ALA A 80 2.67 -19.46 13.85
CA ALA A 80 3.32 -20.59 13.17
C ALA A 80 4.86 -20.64 13.35
N VAL A 81 5.44 -19.69 14.09
CA VAL A 81 6.84 -19.77 14.54
C VAL A 81 6.96 -20.98 15.48
N PRO A 82 7.88 -21.93 15.23
CA PRO A 82 7.83 -23.24 15.88
C PRO A 82 8.55 -23.33 17.24
N ASP A 83 9.48 -22.42 17.53
CA ASP A 83 10.30 -22.49 18.74
C ASP A 83 10.97 -21.14 19.08
N GLU A 84 11.57 -21.06 20.27
CA GLU A 84 12.25 -19.87 20.81
C GLU A 84 13.76 -19.82 20.53
N ARG A 85 14.28 -20.67 19.62
CA ARG A 85 15.73 -20.69 19.33
C ARG A 85 16.16 -19.58 18.37
N GLY A 86 15.22 -18.78 17.88
CA GLY A 86 15.50 -17.63 17.04
C GLY A 86 15.87 -17.96 15.58
N GLY A 87 16.09 -16.91 14.78
CA GLY A 87 16.47 -17.00 13.36
C GLY A 87 15.30 -17.27 12.39
N HIS A 88 14.05 -17.23 12.85
CA HIS A 88 12.87 -17.40 12.01
C HIS A 88 12.58 -16.15 11.18
N HIS A 89 12.00 -16.30 10.00
CA HIS A 89 11.75 -15.18 9.07
C HIS A 89 10.33 -15.22 8.52
N ILE A 90 9.53 -14.22 8.85
CA ILE A 90 8.21 -13.98 8.29
C ILE A 90 8.35 -12.94 7.18
N ILE A 91 7.94 -13.30 5.95
CA ILE A 91 7.98 -12.45 4.77
C ILE A 91 6.55 -12.10 4.38
N VAL A 92 6.23 -10.80 4.36
CA VAL A 92 4.88 -10.28 4.12
C VAL A 92 4.82 -9.64 2.75
N ARG A 93 3.85 -10.05 1.93
CA ARG A 93 3.57 -9.40 0.64
C ARG A 93 3.05 -7.97 0.87
N PRO A 94 3.48 -6.96 0.09
CA PRO A 94 2.86 -5.63 0.12
C PRO A 94 1.35 -5.71 -0.16
N ASP A 95 0.54 -5.28 0.81
CA ASP A 95 -0.92 -5.20 0.79
C ASP A 95 -1.39 -4.40 2.04
N THR A 96 -2.70 -4.21 2.23
CA THR A 96 -3.27 -3.74 3.50
C THR A 96 -3.86 -4.88 4.31
N TYR A 97 -3.35 -5.07 5.52
CA TYR A 97 -3.78 -6.06 6.51
C TYR A 97 -4.53 -5.33 7.63
N MET A 98 -5.84 -5.62 7.76
CA MET A 98 -6.68 -5.06 8.83
C MET A 98 -6.51 -5.93 10.08
N GLU A 99 -5.43 -5.68 10.84
CA GLU A 99 -5.04 -6.47 12.01
C GLU A 99 -4.62 -5.57 13.17
N ALA A 100 -4.86 -6.04 14.38
CA ALA A 100 -4.50 -5.36 15.62
C ALA A 100 -4.14 -6.41 16.68
N ASN A 101 -3.46 -5.95 17.73
CA ASN A 101 -3.03 -6.72 18.87
C ASN A 101 -2.21 -7.95 18.46
N LEU A 102 -1.23 -7.74 17.58
CA LEU A 102 -0.33 -8.78 17.12
C LEU A 102 0.64 -9.21 18.22
N TYR A 103 0.92 -10.51 18.26
CA TYR A 103 1.93 -11.09 19.15
C TYR A 103 2.53 -12.37 18.55
N PRO A 104 3.86 -12.59 18.65
CA PRO A 104 4.48 -13.85 18.27
C PRO A 104 4.24 -14.95 19.30
N ALA A 105 4.17 -16.20 18.83
CA ALA A 105 4.17 -17.37 19.71
C ALA A 105 5.50 -17.51 20.48
N HIS A 106 6.62 -17.09 19.89
CA HIS A 106 7.94 -17.22 20.48
C HIS A 106 8.82 -15.96 20.28
N LYS A 107 9.62 -15.66 21.30
CA LYS A 107 10.70 -14.67 21.27
C LYS A 107 11.84 -15.13 20.34
N GLY A 108 12.72 -14.21 19.95
CA GLY A 108 14.01 -14.56 19.36
C GLY A 108 15.03 -15.04 20.42
N ALA A 109 16.22 -15.41 19.96
CA ALA A 109 17.32 -15.83 20.84
C ALA A 109 18.52 -14.88 20.73
N ALA A 110 19.35 -14.85 21.76
CA ALA A 110 20.60 -14.07 21.74
C ALA A 110 21.46 -14.49 20.54
N GLY A 111 21.90 -13.51 19.74
CA GLY A 111 22.63 -13.74 18.49
C GLY A 111 21.83 -14.35 17.33
N ALA A 112 20.52 -14.60 17.49
CA ALA A 112 19.63 -15.16 16.46
C ALA A 112 18.23 -14.52 16.55
N PHE A 113 18.08 -13.30 16.05
CA PHE A 113 16.80 -12.58 16.09
C PHE A 113 15.80 -13.21 15.11
N ASN A 114 14.52 -13.18 15.46
CA ASN A 114 13.45 -13.43 14.48
C ASN A 114 13.24 -12.17 13.62
N VAL A 115 12.75 -12.33 12.40
CA VAL A 115 12.55 -11.23 11.44
C VAL A 115 11.12 -11.23 10.94
N LEU A 116 10.46 -10.08 10.98
CA LEU A 116 9.20 -9.78 10.30
C LEU A 116 9.47 -8.69 9.26
N GLU A 117 9.44 -9.03 7.98
CA GLU A 117 9.85 -8.14 6.90
C GLU A 117 8.84 -8.14 5.75
N CYS A 118 8.53 -6.97 5.20
CA CYS A 118 7.79 -6.90 3.93
C CYS A 118 8.73 -7.17 2.74
N ASP A 119 8.24 -7.88 1.73
CA ASP A 119 8.89 -7.98 0.41
C ASP A 119 8.79 -6.66 -0.37
N HIS A 120 9.45 -5.63 0.16
CA HIS A 120 9.24 -4.22 -0.16
C HIS A 120 9.57 -3.87 -1.61
N ASP A 121 10.64 -4.46 -2.14
CA ASP A 121 11.14 -4.28 -3.50
C ASP A 121 10.79 -5.47 -4.42
N GLY A 122 10.06 -6.46 -3.91
CA GLY A 122 9.69 -7.67 -4.63
C GLY A 122 10.81 -8.70 -4.79
N ARG A 123 11.96 -8.55 -4.09
CA ARG A 123 13.11 -9.46 -4.19
C ARG A 123 12.81 -10.90 -3.77
N PHE A 124 11.79 -11.12 -2.93
CA PHE A 124 11.34 -12.44 -2.52
C PHE A 124 10.29 -13.04 -3.46
N GLY A 125 9.93 -12.34 -4.54
CA GLY A 125 9.06 -12.87 -5.60
C GLY A 125 7.56 -12.78 -5.29
N CYS A 126 7.11 -11.86 -4.42
CA CYS A 126 5.69 -11.70 -4.10
C CYS A 126 4.82 -11.14 -5.26
N GLY A 127 5.45 -10.75 -6.36
CA GLY A 127 4.81 -10.21 -7.56
C GLY A 127 4.45 -8.72 -7.51
N THR A 128 4.73 -8.03 -6.40
CA THR A 128 4.47 -6.60 -6.22
C THR A 128 5.60 -5.92 -5.42
N SER A 129 5.49 -4.63 -5.17
CA SER A 129 6.40 -3.83 -4.35
C SER A 129 5.61 -2.78 -3.58
N GLY A 130 6.11 -2.34 -2.43
CA GLY A 130 5.38 -1.44 -1.56
C GLY A 130 5.63 -1.69 -0.07
N PHE A 131 4.82 -1.10 0.79
CA PHE A 131 4.80 -1.47 2.20
C PHE A 131 3.74 -2.56 2.44
N ALA A 132 3.97 -3.41 3.44
CA ALA A 132 2.87 -4.11 4.09
C ALA A 132 2.24 -3.12 5.10
N VAL A 133 1.00 -2.71 4.81
CA VAL A 133 0.25 -1.79 5.66
C VAL A 133 -0.48 -2.61 6.71
N ILE A 134 -0.16 -2.39 7.99
CA ILE A 134 -0.90 -2.92 9.14
C ILE A 134 -1.79 -1.79 9.64
N ASP A 135 -3.08 -1.91 9.36
CA ASP A 135 -4.09 -0.95 9.78
C ASP A 135 -4.93 -1.55 10.90
N SER A 136 -4.71 -1.06 12.12
CA SER A 136 -5.43 -1.46 13.31
C SER A 136 -6.77 -0.73 13.48
N GLY A 137 -7.24 0.01 12.47
CA GLY A 137 -8.56 0.64 12.49
C GLY A 137 -9.71 -0.36 12.51
N ASP A 138 -10.91 0.14 12.80
CA ASP A 138 -12.14 -0.58 12.56
C ASP A 138 -12.47 -0.52 11.06
N PRO A 139 -12.62 -1.66 10.35
CA PRO A 139 -12.85 -1.65 8.91
C PRO A 139 -14.11 -0.92 8.45
N ALA A 140 -15.11 -0.76 9.32
CA ALA A 140 -16.36 -0.08 9.03
C ALA A 140 -16.39 1.36 9.58
N ARG A 141 -15.75 1.61 10.73
CA ARG A 141 -15.83 2.90 11.46
C ARG A 141 -14.58 3.76 11.36
N GLY A 142 -13.49 3.23 10.83
CA GLY A 142 -12.22 3.93 10.68
C GLY A 142 -11.35 3.91 11.93
N PHE A 143 -10.61 5.00 12.15
CA PHE A 143 -9.56 5.10 13.16
C PHE A 143 -10.02 4.68 14.56
N LYS A 144 -9.43 3.61 15.12
CA LYS A 144 -9.84 3.01 16.39
C LYS A 144 -8.88 3.41 17.50
N SER A 145 -9.13 4.61 18.00
CA SER A 145 -8.27 5.29 18.97
C SER A 145 -8.65 5.00 20.42
N TYR A 146 -8.50 3.75 20.84
CA TYR A 146 -8.69 3.36 22.22
C TYR A 146 -7.35 2.96 22.80
N ASP A 147 -7.02 3.47 23.99
CA ASP A 147 -5.98 2.93 24.87
C ASP A 147 -5.98 1.39 24.79
N TRP A 148 -4.85 0.68 24.92
CA TRP A 148 -4.64 -0.77 24.67
C TRP A 148 -4.90 -1.32 23.25
N TRP A 149 -5.54 -0.58 22.33
CA TRP A 149 -5.82 -1.06 20.98
C TRP A 149 -4.80 -0.52 19.97
N GLY A 150 -3.94 -1.40 19.45
CA GLY A 150 -2.96 -1.02 18.44
C GLY A 150 -2.35 -2.22 17.74
N PRO A 151 -1.26 -2.03 16.98
CA PRO A 151 -0.58 -3.07 16.24
C PRO A 151 0.04 -4.13 17.14
N ILE A 152 0.64 -3.71 18.27
CA ILE A 152 1.33 -4.58 19.21
C ILE A 152 0.42 -4.81 20.43
N ARG A 153 0.18 -6.08 20.77
CA ARG A 153 -0.64 -6.40 21.94
C ARG A 153 0.09 -6.04 23.23
N ALA A 154 -0.53 -5.18 24.03
CA ALA A 154 -0.20 -4.94 25.43
C ALA A 154 -1.50 -4.65 26.17
N TYR A 155 -1.74 -5.33 27.29
CA TYR A 155 -3.02 -5.25 27.99
C TYR A 155 -2.83 -5.44 29.48
N LYS A 156 -3.44 -4.57 30.29
CA LYS A 156 -3.41 -4.69 31.76
C LYS A 156 -4.78 -5.01 32.30
N LYS A 157 -4.91 -6.16 32.98
CA LYS A 157 -6.15 -6.54 33.66
C LYS A 157 -6.53 -5.50 34.70
N GLY A 158 -7.80 -5.10 34.72
CA GLY A 158 -8.34 -4.15 35.68
C GLY A 158 -7.95 -2.69 35.44
N TRP A 159 -7.29 -2.36 34.33
CA TRP A 159 -7.00 -0.96 33.96
C TRP A 159 -8.27 -0.12 33.80
N SER A 160 -9.34 -0.71 33.25
CA SER A 160 -10.68 -0.13 33.26
C SER A 160 -11.75 -1.21 33.44
N THR A 161 -13.03 -0.82 33.53
CA THR A 161 -14.16 -1.76 33.61
C THR A 161 -14.29 -2.67 32.37
N ALA A 162 -13.69 -2.27 31.24
CA ALA A 162 -13.59 -3.07 30.03
C ALA A 162 -12.42 -4.08 30.08
N HIS A 163 -11.46 -3.91 31.00
CA HIS A 163 -10.23 -4.70 31.04
C HIS A 163 -10.35 -5.96 31.88
N LYS A 164 -11.02 -6.98 31.33
CA LYS A 164 -11.32 -8.22 32.06
C LYS A 164 -10.39 -9.38 31.74
N GLU A 165 -9.70 -9.34 30.59
CA GLU A 165 -8.76 -10.39 30.18
C GLU A 165 -7.52 -10.39 31.09
N GLU A 166 -6.75 -11.48 31.06
CA GLU A 166 -5.48 -11.53 31.77
C GLU A 166 -4.48 -10.53 31.21
N THR A 167 -3.63 -9.99 32.08
CA THR A 167 -2.55 -9.08 31.68
C THR A 167 -1.67 -9.76 30.62
N PHE A 168 -1.35 -9.01 29.56
CA PHE A 168 -0.50 -9.43 28.46
C PHE A 168 0.62 -8.41 28.25
N SER A 169 1.86 -8.92 28.20
CA SER A 169 3.08 -8.13 28.04
C SER A 169 3.63 -8.26 26.62
N ALA A 170 4.07 -7.15 26.03
CA ALA A 170 4.77 -7.16 24.75
C ALA A 170 6.17 -7.80 24.81
N VAL A 171 6.62 -8.31 25.97
CA VAL A 171 7.92 -8.99 26.13
C VAL A 171 8.12 -10.15 25.15
N VAL A 172 7.05 -10.75 24.63
CA VAL A 172 7.11 -11.80 23.61
C VAL A 172 7.77 -11.35 22.30
N TRP A 173 7.86 -10.04 22.06
CA TRP A 173 8.59 -9.44 20.95
C TRP A 173 10.11 -9.30 21.19
N ASP A 174 10.63 -9.79 22.33
CA ASP A 174 12.07 -9.72 22.60
C ASP A 174 12.88 -10.42 21.50
N ARG A 175 13.92 -9.74 21.03
CA ARG A 175 14.82 -10.15 19.95
C ARG A 175 14.12 -10.40 18.61
N TRP A 176 13.22 -9.48 18.24
CA TRP A 176 12.67 -9.38 16.90
C TRP A 176 13.28 -8.22 16.10
N VAL A 177 13.32 -8.37 14.78
CA VAL A 177 13.59 -7.32 13.81
C VAL A 177 12.33 -7.10 12.98
N ILE A 178 11.87 -5.86 12.86
CA ILE A 178 10.70 -5.48 12.04
C ILE A 178 11.16 -4.52 10.93
N ARG A 179 10.82 -4.83 9.68
CA ARG A 179 11.26 -4.06 8.49
C ARG A 179 10.16 -3.79 7.49
N TYR A 180 10.21 -2.60 6.88
CA TYR A 180 9.37 -2.20 5.75
C TYR A 180 7.87 -2.34 6.02
N MET A 181 7.45 -2.06 7.26
CA MET A 181 6.04 -2.03 7.65
C MET A 181 5.53 -0.60 7.65
N TYR A 182 4.29 -0.41 7.22
CA TYR A 182 3.54 0.82 7.41
C TYR A 182 2.44 0.55 8.43
N VAL A 183 2.55 1.12 9.61
CA VAL A 183 1.69 0.79 10.74
C VAL A 183 0.83 1.98 11.13
N THR A 184 -0.49 1.78 11.28
CA THR A 184 -1.46 2.86 11.51
C THR A 184 -2.77 2.36 12.13
N GLY A 185 -3.74 3.26 12.32
CA GLY A 185 -5.15 2.91 12.57
C GLY A 185 -5.54 2.74 14.03
N GLY A 186 -4.56 2.67 14.94
CA GLY A 186 -4.76 2.44 16.37
C GLY A 186 -4.14 3.49 17.29
N ASP A 187 -4.15 3.17 18.58
CA ASP A 187 -3.68 4.04 19.66
C ASP A 187 -2.17 4.20 19.68
N GLY A 188 -1.43 3.10 19.59
CA GLY A 188 0.01 3.09 19.37
C GLY A 188 0.36 2.72 17.93
N GLY A 189 1.57 3.08 17.49
CA GLY A 189 2.24 2.46 16.35
C GLY A 189 3.03 1.21 16.78
N LEU A 190 4.26 1.06 16.28
CA LEU A 190 5.27 0.10 16.72
C LEU A 190 5.82 0.47 18.11
N PHE A 191 4.96 0.31 19.10
CA PHE A 191 5.23 0.59 20.51
C PHE A 191 5.11 -0.69 21.35
N PHE A 192 6.10 -0.94 22.20
CA PHE A 192 6.19 -2.17 22.98
C PHE A 192 6.12 -1.85 24.47
N ASP A 193 4.97 -2.11 25.10
CA ASP A 193 4.79 -2.00 26.55
C ASP A 193 4.88 -3.37 27.21
N LEU A 194 5.83 -3.52 28.13
CA LEU A 194 6.06 -4.77 28.84
C LEU A 194 5.12 -4.98 30.03
N VAL A 195 4.32 -3.99 30.42
CA VAL A 195 3.22 -4.06 31.42
C VAL A 195 3.58 -4.69 32.79
N ASP A 196 3.28 -3.99 33.88
CA ASP A 196 3.45 -4.41 35.29
C ASP A 196 4.88 -4.66 35.78
N LYS A 197 5.73 -5.37 35.04
CA LYS A 197 7.09 -5.73 35.47
C LYS A 197 8.12 -5.43 34.38
N PRO A 198 9.20 -4.69 34.72
CA PRO A 198 10.29 -4.49 33.79
C PRO A 198 11.12 -5.77 33.62
N GLU A 199 11.34 -6.14 32.35
CA GLU A 199 12.16 -7.28 31.96
C GLU A 199 13.24 -6.86 30.96
N PRO A 200 14.36 -7.61 30.86
CA PRO A 200 15.34 -7.41 29.80
C PRO A 200 14.69 -7.54 28.42
N PHE A 201 14.84 -6.53 27.57
CA PHE A 201 14.16 -6.47 26.27
C PHE A 201 15.02 -5.79 25.20
N THR A 202 14.94 -6.31 23.98
CA THR A 202 15.56 -5.75 22.79
C THR A 202 14.62 -5.90 21.61
N ILE A 203 14.40 -4.81 20.87
CA ILE A 203 13.72 -4.83 19.57
C ILE A 203 14.54 -4.03 18.57
N VAL A 204 14.55 -4.44 17.30
CA VAL A 204 15.09 -3.66 16.20
C VAL A 204 13.97 -3.35 15.21
N VAL A 205 13.77 -2.07 14.91
CA VAL A 205 12.80 -1.60 13.91
C VAL A 205 13.55 -0.79 12.88
N GLU A 206 13.45 -1.17 11.60
CA GLU A 206 14.18 -0.50 10.51
C GLU A 206 13.26 -0.19 9.34
N ASP A 207 13.45 0.99 8.72
CA ASP A 207 12.79 1.34 7.47
C ASP A 207 11.25 1.28 7.53
N CYS A 208 10.68 1.55 8.71
CA CYS A 208 9.24 1.49 8.95
C CYS A 208 8.62 2.89 9.01
N VAL A 209 7.36 2.97 8.59
CA VAL A 209 6.47 4.09 8.89
C VAL A 209 5.53 3.64 9.98
N SER A 210 5.39 4.43 11.03
CA SER A 210 4.63 4.01 12.20
C SER A 210 3.89 5.19 12.82
N ILE A 211 2.56 5.10 12.81
CA ILE A 211 1.64 6.16 13.16
C ILE A 211 0.71 5.63 14.24
N GLY A 212 0.63 6.32 15.38
CA GLY A 212 -0.34 6.03 16.43
C GLY A 212 -1.05 7.30 16.88
N ARG A 213 -2.19 7.16 17.56
CA ARG A 213 -2.78 8.28 18.30
C ARG A 213 -1.77 8.82 19.32
N ALA A 214 -1.41 8.00 20.30
CA ALA A 214 -0.53 8.34 21.40
C ALA A 214 0.93 8.37 20.95
N PHE A 215 1.43 7.25 20.41
CA PHE A 215 2.85 7.09 20.13
C PHE A 215 3.09 6.58 18.72
N GLY A 216 4.00 7.20 17.99
CA GLY A 216 4.48 6.65 16.72
C GLY A 216 5.32 5.40 16.92
N GLY A 217 6.07 5.30 18.02
CA GLY A 217 6.79 4.09 18.40
C GLY A 217 7.56 4.24 19.69
N GLY A 218 8.29 3.20 20.06
CA GLY A 218 9.17 3.20 21.25
C GLY A 218 8.93 2.00 22.17
N VAL A 219 9.43 2.08 23.39
CA VAL A 219 9.40 0.97 24.36
C VAL A 219 9.15 1.50 25.75
N ALA A 220 8.29 0.83 26.51
CA ALA A 220 8.01 1.16 27.89
C ALA A 220 8.08 -0.05 28.81
N ASN A 221 8.29 0.24 30.10
CA ASN A 221 8.34 -0.72 31.17
C ASN A 221 9.42 -1.80 30.99
N PHE A 222 10.63 -1.43 30.59
CA PHE A 222 11.68 -2.40 30.26
C PHE A 222 13.03 -2.08 30.90
N LEU A 223 13.96 -3.04 30.79
CA LEU A 223 15.38 -2.86 31.09
C LEU A 223 16.20 -3.15 29.83
N SER A 224 17.01 -2.20 29.40
CA SER A 224 17.91 -2.38 28.28
C SER A 224 19.06 -3.33 28.59
N ARG A 225 19.61 -3.94 27.54
CA ARG A 225 20.87 -4.69 27.59
C ARG A 225 21.99 -3.81 27.03
N PRO A 226 23.14 -3.66 27.72
CA PRO A 226 24.24 -2.82 27.23
C PRO A 226 24.72 -3.17 25.83
N ASP A 227 24.79 -4.45 25.52
CA ASP A 227 25.33 -4.97 24.25
C ASP A 227 24.23 -5.24 23.18
N GLU A 228 22.96 -5.13 23.56
CA GLU A 228 21.79 -5.36 22.70
C GLU A 228 20.73 -4.27 22.95
N PRO A 229 21.01 -2.98 22.66
CA PRO A 229 20.04 -1.91 22.89
C PRO A 229 18.83 -2.04 21.96
N CYS A 230 17.68 -1.49 22.35
CA CYS A 230 16.57 -1.31 21.42
C CYS A 230 16.97 -0.28 20.36
N VAL A 231 16.68 -0.57 19.09
CA VAL A 231 17.07 0.28 17.96
C VAL A 231 15.89 0.59 17.06
N PHE A 232 15.72 1.87 16.73
CA PHE A 232 14.85 2.34 15.65
C PHE A 232 15.73 3.04 14.62
N ARG A 233 15.73 2.57 13.38
CA ARG A 233 16.63 3.06 12.33
C ARG A 233 15.88 3.41 11.06
N ARG A 234 16.11 4.60 10.50
CA ARG A 234 15.46 5.10 9.28
C ARG A 234 13.93 5.02 9.34
N CYS A 235 13.36 5.22 10.54
CA CYS A 235 11.93 5.15 10.77
C CYS A 235 11.27 6.52 10.70
N LYS A 236 9.98 6.54 10.31
CA LYS A 236 9.08 7.69 10.45
C LYS A 236 8.09 7.39 11.56
N LEU A 237 8.24 8.02 12.72
CA LEU A 237 7.42 7.77 13.90
C LEU A 237 6.54 8.99 14.18
N TRP A 238 5.23 8.80 14.05
CA TRP A 238 4.25 9.88 14.14
C TRP A 238 3.23 9.64 15.24
N CYS A 239 2.96 10.71 15.97
CA CYS A 239 1.84 10.82 16.88
C CYS A 239 0.77 11.74 16.28
N LEU A 240 -0.51 11.43 16.52
CA LEU A 240 -1.65 12.20 16.01
C LEU A 240 -2.34 13.05 17.09
N ASP A 241 -1.89 12.98 18.34
CA ASP A 241 -2.53 13.61 19.50
C ASP A 241 -1.50 14.41 20.34
N TRP A 242 -1.96 15.16 21.33
CA TRP A 242 -1.12 15.85 22.32
C TRP A 242 -1.51 15.50 23.75
N TRP A 243 -2.52 14.64 23.94
CA TRP A 243 -3.04 14.32 25.25
C TRP A 243 -2.15 13.34 26.00
N GLY A 244 -1.82 13.66 27.25
CA GLY A 244 -1.06 12.79 28.13
C GLY A 244 0.39 12.63 27.68
N ASP A 245 0.80 11.39 27.50
CA ASP A 245 2.16 11.00 27.14
C ASP A 245 2.44 10.99 25.62
N ALA A 246 1.50 11.52 24.83
CA ALA A 246 1.53 11.44 23.38
C ALA A 246 2.75 12.12 22.73
N ALA A 247 3.48 11.40 21.88
CA ALA A 247 4.67 11.90 21.18
C ALA A 247 5.05 11.03 19.97
N GLY A 248 5.80 11.62 19.03
CA GLY A 248 6.35 10.88 17.88
C GLY A 248 7.05 9.57 18.30
N ALA A 249 7.83 9.61 19.39
CA ALA A 249 8.25 8.42 20.12
C ALA A 249 8.09 8.59 21.64
N TYR A 250 7.83 7.49 22.33
CA TYR A 250 7.79 7.43 23.79
C TYR A 250 8.73 6.36 24.33
N VAL A 251 9.52 6.70 25.34
CA VAL A 251 10.47 5.76 25.97
C VAL A 251 10.36 5.81 27.49
N ARG A 252 10.22 4.64 28.13
CA ARG A 252 10.25 4.51 29.59
C ARG A 252 11.00 3.25 30.02
N ALA A 253 12.26 3.43 30.42
CA ALA A 253 13.03 2.41 31.11
C ALA A 253 12.89 2.57 32.63
N GLU A 254 13.07 1.47 33.36
CA GLU A 254 12.81 1.40 34.81
C GLU A 254 14.10 1.25 35.63
N HIS A 255 15.20 1.86 35.21
CA HIS A 255 16.47 1.77 35.96
C HIS A 255 16.40 2.52 37.29
N ALA A 256 17.04 1.98 38.33
CA ALA A 256 17.12 2.64 39.64
C ALA A 256 18.10 3.83 39.67
N ALA A 257 18.99 3.92 38.69
CA ALA A 257 19.96 5.01 38.50
C ALA A 257 20.23 5.20 37.00
N MET A 258 20.73 6.39 36.61
CA MET A 258 21.02 6.70 35.20
C MET A 258 22.00 5.68 34.59
N PRO A 259 21.61 4.94 33.53
CA PRO A 259 22.48 3.94 32.94
C PRO A 259 23.66 4.58 32.18
N SER A 260 24.79 3.88 32.17
CA SER A 260 25.99 4.28 31.42
C SER A 260 25.86 4.08 29.91
N HIS A 261 24.84 3.34 29.47
CA HIS A 261 24.52 3.01 28.08
C HIS A 261 23.13 3.54 27.71
N SER A 262 22.81 3.57 26.42
CA SER A 262 21.51 4.00 25.92
C SER A 262 20.49 2.87 26.03
N ASP A 263 19.30 3.19 26.52
CA ASP A 263 18.15 2.28 26.56
C ASP A 263 17.58 2.04 25.15
N VAL A 264 17.41 3.14 24.41
CA VAL A 264 16.93 3.14 23.03
C VAL A 264 17.83 4.03 22.19
N VAL A 265 18.18 3.55 20.99
CA VAL A 265 18.91 4.30 19.96
C VAL A 265 18.00 4.57 18.78
N PHE A 266 17.77 5.85 18.48
CA PHE A 266 17.16 6.30 17.23
C PHE A 266 18.28 6.73 16.27
N GLU A 267 18.32 6.15 15.08
CA GLU A 267 19.32 6.44 14.04
C GLU A 267 18.61 6.84 12.73
N ASP A 268 18.88 8.04 12.23
CA ASP A 268 18.30 8.58 10.99
C ASP A 268 16.75 8.56 10.97
N CYS A 269 16.14 8.71 12.14
CA CYS A 269 14.69 8.70 12.30
C CYS A 269 14.10 10.11 12.21
N THR A 270 12.87 10.19 11.70
CA THR A 270 12.02 11.38 11.87
C THR A 270 10.95 11.10 12.91
N LEU A 271 10.96 11.87 13.99
CA LEU A 271 9.99 11.81 15.08
C LEU A 271 9.09 13.03 14.98
N ALA A 272 7.78 12.84 14.79
CA ALA A 272 6.83 13.93 14.59
C ALA A 272 5.64 13.81 15.54
N GLY A 273 5.26 14.92 16.16
CA GLY A 273 4.04 14.97 16.97
C GLY A 273 3.46 16.39 17.05
N PRO A 274 2.17 16.52 17.40
CA PRO A 274 1.55 17.81 17.62
C PRO A 274 2.27 18.63 18.70
N ASP A 275 2.57 18.04 19.85
CA ASP A 275 3.22 18.74 20.97
C ASP A 275 4.68 18.33 21.20
N ASN A 276 5.00 17.04 21.09
CA ASN A 276 6.32 16.51 21.36
C ASN A 276 6.78 15.53 20.27
N ALA A 277 8.06 15.61 19.91
CA ALA A 277 8.69 14.62 19.04
C ALA A 277 9.14 13.39 19.84
N LEU A 278 9.66 13.61 21.06
CA LEU A 278 10.05 12.55 21.99
C LEU A 278 9.49 12.85 23.37
N GLN A 279 8.88 11.85 24.00
CA GLN A 279 8.53 11.89 25.41
C GLN A 279 9.16 10.75 26.21
N ALA A 280 9.31 10.99 27.52
CA ALA A 280 9.66 9.96 28.49
C ALA A 280 8.97 10.18 29.83
N GLY A 281 8.82 9.09 30.57
CA GLY A 281 8.22 9.08 31.90
C GLY A 281 6.70 9.28 31.87
N ASN A 282 6.02 8.82 32.92
CA ASN A 282 4.60 9.00 33.15
C ASN A 282 4.38 9.18 34.66
N PRO A 283 3.35 9.93 35.14
CA PRO A 283 3.10 10.03 36.57
C PRO A 283 2.92 8.64 37.22
N GLY A 284 3.52 8.46 38.40
CA GLY A 284 3.55 7.18 39.12
C GLY A 284 4.82 6.35 38.88
N TYR A 285 5.70 6.78 37.98
CA TYR A 285 6.99 6.14 37.70
C TYR A 285 8.17 7.02 38.14
N ALA A 286 9.31 6.39 38.43
CA ALA A 286 10.53 7.08 38.89
C ALA A 286 11.82 6.50 38.28
N GLY A 287 11.69 5.67 37.24
CA GLY A 287 12.83 5.04 36.55
C GLY A 287 13.67 6.03 35.75
N PHE A 288 14.97 5.79 35.72
CA PHE A 288 15.90 6.53 34.87
C PHE A 288 15.90 5.96 33.45
N THR A 289 15.87 6.84 32.46
CA THR A 289 15.85 6.52 31.03
C THR A 289 16.91 7.33 30.29
N ARG A 290 17.68 6.67 29.42
CA ARG A 290 18.69 7.30 28.56
C ARG A 290 18.44 6.97 27.09
N VAL A 291 18.17 8.01 26.29
CA VAL A 291 17.90 7.86 24.85
C VAL A 291 19.04 8.45 24.04
N LYS A 292 19.49 7.74 23.00
CA LYS A 292 20.41 8.30 22.01
C LYS A 292 19.67 8.60 20.71
N LEU A 293 19.91 9.77 20.15
CA LEU A 293 19.41 10.19 18.85
C LEU A 293 20.60 10.57 17.97
N LYS A 294 20.72 9.92 16.81
CA LYS A 294 21.82 10.12 15.86
C LYS A 294 21.24 10.40 14.47
N GLY A 295 21.55 11.55 13.87
CA GLY A 295 21.04 11.91 12.54
C GLY A 295 19.53 12.16 12.48
N CYS A 296 18.85 12.30 13.62
CA CYS A 296 17.40 12.38 13.68
C CYS A 296 16.84 13.78 13.41
N GLN A 297 15.60 13.81 12.89
CA GLN A 297 14.78 15.02 12.75
C GLN A 297 13.64 14.94 13.76
N LEU A 298 13.58 15.91 14.67
CA LEU A 298 12.56 15.96 15.73
C LEU A 298 11.65 17.14 15.47
N VAL A 299 10.38 16.85 15.18
CA VAL A 299 9.38 17.83 14.77
C VAL A 299 8.22 17.85 15.75
N SER A 300 8.14 18.93 16.55
CA SER A 300 6.92 19.33 17.22
C SER A 300 6.22 20.40 16.38
N LEU A 301 4.96 20.16 16.03
CA LEU A 301 4.19 21.06 15.16
C LEU A 301 3.61 22.27 15.93
N ASN A 302 3.60 22.22 17.25
CA ASN A 302 3.12 23.30 18.10
C ASN A 302 4.20 24.38 18.31
N PHE A 303 4.06 25.51 17.61
CA PHE A 303 4.86 26.74 17.78
C PHE A 303 4.11 27.85 18.52
N SER A 304 3.08 27.51 19.28
CA SER A 304 2.10 28.44 19.88
C SER A 304 2.66 29.80 20.29
N GLN A 305 1.85 30.84 20.14
CA GLN A 305 2.21 32.16 20.68
C GLN A 305 2.47 32.04 22.20
N PRO A 306 3.41 32.82 22.75
CA PRO A 306 3.74 32.79 24.18
C PRO A 306 2.53 32.95 25.10
N GLN A 307 1.52 33.72 24.68
CA GLN A 307 0.28 33.95 25.44
C GLN A 307 -0.79 32.86 25.23
N GLY A 308 -0.58 31.91 24.31
CA GLY A 308 -1.49 30.81 23.99
C GLY A 308 -1.31 29.61 24.91
N LYS A 309 -1.31 28.40 24.33
CA LYS A 309 -0.91 27.17 25.02
C LYS A 309 0.46 26.70 24.50
N PRO A 310 1.56 27.25 25.05
CA PRO A 310 2.93 26.86 24.68
C PRO A 310 3.11 25.35 24.59
N GLY A 311 3.90 24.92 23.60
CA GLY A 311 4.28 23.51 23.50
C GLY A 311 5.13 23.09 24.70
N THR A 312 4.91 21.87 25.20
CA THR A 312 5.60 21.40 26.41
C THR A 312 7.09 21.15 26.20
N GLY A 313 7.52 20.93 24.95
CA GLY A 313 8.91 20.85 24.51
C GLY A 313 9.06 19.93 23.30
N ILE A 314 10.09 20.10 22.46
CA ILE A 314 10.34 19.12 21.38
C ILE A 314 10.65 17.75 21.98
N ILE A 315 11.45 17.75 23.06
CA ILE A 315 11.72 16.62 23.93
C ILE A 315 11.14 16.93 25.30
N HIS A 316 10.31 16.05 25.85
CA HIS A 316 9.62 16.29 27.12
C HIS A 316 9.69 15.11 28.09
N SER A 317 9.99 15.39 29.37
CA SER A 317 9.76 14.45 30.47
C SER A 317 8.46 14.82 31.17
N THR A 318 7.47 13.94 31.21
CA THR A 318 6.20 14.27 31.89
C THR A 318 6.36 14.47 33.41
N ILE A 319 7.46 13.94 33.97
CA ILE A 319 7.80 13.93 35.39
C ILE A 319 9.06 14.78 35.65
N ASP A 320 9.96 14.32 36.52
CA ASP A 320 11.23 14.99 36.81
C ASP A 320 12.21 14.84 35.62
N GLY A 321 12.72 15.97 35.11
CA GLY A 321 13.66 16.02 34.00
C GLY A 321 14.96 15.29 34.27
N LYS A 322 15.40 15.17 35.53
CA LYS A 322 16.64 14.47 35.89
C LYS A 322 16.61 12.97 35.59
N LEU A 323 15.41 12.41 35.45
CA LEU A 323 15.20 10.99 35.15
C LEU A 323 15.40 10.69 33.67
N LEU A 324 15.43 11.71 32.81
CA LEU A 324 15.65 11.57 31.38
C LEU A 324 17.03 12.13 31.00
N GLN A 325 17.87 11.28 30.41
CA GLN A 325 19.05 11.71 29.65
C GLN A 325 18.81 11.54 28.15
N VAL A 326 19.14 12.57 27.37
CA VAL A 326 19.15 12.49 25.90
C VAL A 326 20.51 12.84 25.32
N ASP A 327 21.07 11.93 24.52
CA ASP A 327 22.33 12.14 23.81
C ASP A 327 22.02 12.48 22.35
N LEU A 328 22.26 13.73 21.95
CA LEU A 328 21.98 14.25 20.61
C LEU A 328 23.25 14.26 19.76
N GLU A 329 23.25 13.55 18.63
CA GLU A 329 24.35 13.49 17.67
C GLU A 329 23.82 13.85 16.27
N ASP A 330 24.29 14.95 15.68
CA ASP A 330 23.91 15.40 14.33
C ASP A 330 22.38 15.52 14.11
N CYS A 331 21.65 16.06 15.10
CA CYS A 331 20.18 16.17 15.06
C CYS A 331 19.67 17.56 14.66
N THR A 332 18.53 17.61 13.98
CA THR A 332 17.77 18.85 13.77
C THR A 332 16.44 18.79 14.52
N LEU A 333 16.18 19.80 15.35
CA LEU A 333 14.99 19.91 16.18
C LEU A 333 14.15 21.11 15.75
N MET A 334 12.82 20.99 15.78
CA MET A 334 11.93 22.12 15.53
C MET A 334 10.64 22.06 16.36
N GLY A 335 10.20 23.19 16.93
CA GLY A 335 9.01 23.31 17.77
C GLY A 335 8.98 24.56 18.64
N TYR A 336 8.07 24.67 19.62
CA TYR A 336 8.02 25.85 20.50
C TYR A 336 9.33 26.11 21.24
N LYS A 337 9.83 25.12 22.02
CA LYS A 337 11.09 25.15 22.80
C LYS A 337 11.77 23.78 22.76
N VAL A 338 13.07 23.70 23.03
CA VAL A 338 13.83 22.44 22.91
C VAL A 338 13.40 21.40 23.96
N PHE A 339 13.50 21.75 25.24
CA PHE A 339 13.21 20.85 26.35
C PHE A 339 12.05 21.35 27.20
N GLY A 340 11.34 20.42 27.84
CA GLY A 340 10.53 20.72 29.00
C GLY A 340 10.38 19.51 29.92
N ALA A 341 10.04 19.77 31.17
CA ALA A 341 9.72 18.71 32.12
C ALA A 341 8.65 19.17 33.12
N GLY A 342 8.07 18.24 33.88
CA GLY A 342 7.19 18.54 35.00
C GLY A 342 7.94 19.28 36.12
N THR A 343 9.15 18.84 36.46
CA THR A 343 10.08 19.51 37.38
C THR A 343 11.53 19.29 36.96
N ASN A 344 12.44 20.21 37.34
CA ASN A 344 13.86 20.20 36.96
C ASN A 344 14.11 20.14 35.44
N ASP A 345 15.38 20.25 35.03
CA ASP A 345 15.74 20.23 33.61
C ASP A 345 16.04 18.81 33.12
N VAL A 346 15.74 18.55 31.85
CA VAL A 346 16.17 17.34 31.13
C VAL A 346 17.69 17.32 31.03
N VAL A 347 18.31 16.18 31.33
CA VAL A 347 19.77 16.01 31.18
C VAL A 347 20.08 15.72 29.71
N TYR A 348 21.10 16.36 29.15
CA TYR A 348 21.45 16.13 27.75
C TYR A 348 22.94 16.24 27.46
N THR A 349 23.36 15.59 26.38
CA THR A 349 24.67 15.79 25.74
C THR A 349 24.49 16.13 24.26
N THR A 350 25.47 16.81 23.67
CA THR A 350 25.49 17.16 22.25
C THR A 350 26.81 16.73 21.62
N LYS A 351 26.75 16.24 20.38
CA LYS A 351 27.90 15.90 19.55
C LYS A 351 27.62 16.24 18.09
N GLY A 352 28.60 16.82 17.41
CA GLY A 352 28.46 17.16 15.99
C GLY A 352 27.46 18.29 15.75
N ASP A 353 26.68 18.17 14.68
CA ASP A 353 25.84 19.23 14.13
C ASP A 353 24.42 19.21 14.70
N VAL A 354 24.26 19.67 15.96
CA VAL A 354 22.94 19.73 16.63
C VAL A 354 22.32 21.12 16.48
N LYS A 355 21.12 21.19 15.89
CA LYS A 355 20.43 22.45 15.56
C LYS A 355 19.00 22.49 16.06
N ALA A 356 18.48 23.68 16.35
CA ALA A 356 17.08 23.88 16.73
C ALA A 356 16.46 25.11 16.07
N TYR A 357 15.29 24.93 15.43
CA TYR A 357 14.39 26.01 15.01
C TYR A 357 13.25 26.14 16.03
N VAL A 358 13.34 27.14 16.90
CA VAL A 358 12.39 27.35 17.99
C VAL A 358 11.67 28.69 17.89
N GLN A 359 10.57 28.83 18.64
CA GLN A 359 9.85 30.09 18.75
C GLN A 359 10.82 31.23 19.15
N PHE A 360 10.64 32.42 18.56
CA PHE A 360 11.68 33.46 18.56
C PHE A 360 12.06 34.01 19.95
N GLN A 361 11.19 33.89 20.95
CA GLN A 361 11.42 34.30 22.34
C GLN A 361 12.00 33.19 23.22
N GLN A 362 12.06 31.95 22.72
CA GLN A 362 12.64 30.84 23.47
C GLN A 362 14.16 30.82 23.33
N ASP A 363 14.82 30.47 24.43
CA ASP A 363 16.25 30.22 24.46
C ASP A 363 16.59 28.88 23.80
N VAL A 364 17.82 28.78 23.31
CA VAL A 364 18.39 27.54 22.77
C VAL A 364 19.45 27.02 23.75
N PRO A 365 19.36 25.76 24.23
CA PRO A 365 20.32 25.21 25.17
C PRO A 365 21.77 25.18 24.64
N LYS A 366 22.74 25.16 25.56
CA LYS A 366 24.17 25.17 25.24
C LYS A 366 24.56 23.98 24.36
N GLY A 367 25.35 24.24 23.32
CA GLY A 367 25.81 23.21 22.38
C GLY A 367 24.82 22.90 21.25
N ILE A 368 23.67 23.58 21.23
CA ILE A 368 22.69 23.50 20.13
C ILE A 368 22.72 24.82 19.35
N HIS A 369 22.82 24.75 18.02
CA HIS A 369 22.81 25.92 17.16
C HIS A 369 21.38 26.39 16.84
N ARG A 370 21.09 27.68 17.05
CA ARG A 370 19.81 28.27 16.70
C ARG A 370 19.69 28.49 15.19
N LEU A 371 18.68 27.89 14.57
CA LEU A 371 18.32 28.16 13.19
C LEU A 371 17.55 29.48 13.07
N GLY A 372 18.01 30.37 12.19
CA GLY A 372 17.37 31.65 11.89
C GLY A 372 16.36 31.61 10.74
N HIS A 373 16.09 30.44 10.15
CA HIS A 373 15.18 30.25 9.03
C HIS A 373 14.44 28.92 9.16
N TRP A 374 13.31 28.81 8.48
CA TRP A 374 12.53 27.58 8.41
C TRP A 374 13.35 26.44 7.78
N PRO A 375 13.58 25.31 8.48
CA PRO A 375 14.36 24.20 7.93
C PRO A 375 13.51 23.35 6.98
N VAL A 376 13.44 23.76 5.71
CA VAL A 376 12.66 23.06 4.67
C VAL A 376 13.02 21.58 4.58
N ASP A 377 14.30 21.26 4.58
CA ASP A 377 14.78 19.87 4.42
C ASP A 377 14.33 18.98 5.58
N ALA A 378 14.36 19.49 6.82
CA ALA A 378 13.87 18.76 8.00
C ALA A 378 12.35 18.57 7.96
N PHE A 379 11.61 19.58 7.50
CA PHE A 379 10.15 19.46 7.38
C PHE A 379 9.73 18.48 6.27
N GLN A 380 10.49 18.42 5.17
CA GLN A 380 10.26 17.44 4.10
C GLN A 380 10.45 15.99 4.57
N THR A 381 11.26 15.75 5.60
CA THR A 381 11.44 14.39 6.13
C THR A 381 10.23 13.88 6.90
N ILE A 382 9.25 14.73 7.23
CA ILE A 382 8.01 14.29 7.88
C ILE A 382 7.34 13.24 7.00
N MET A 383 7.11 13.59 5.72
CA MET A 383 6.48 12.69 4.75
C MET A 383 7.30 11.40 4.56
N PRO A 384 6.64 10.22 4.58
CA PRO A 384 7.29 8.99 4.20
C PRO A 384 7.84 9.06 2.77
N SER A 385 9.02 8.45 2.56
CA SER A 385 9.54 8.22 1.21
C SER A 385 8.54 7.41 0.39
N SER A 386 8.41 7.72 -0.89
CA SER A 386 7.58 6.92 -1.79
C SER A 386 8.12 5.49 -1.87
N ALA A 387 7.23 4.52 -1.72
CA ALA A 387 7.60 3.12 -1.88
C ALA A 387 8.02 2.82 -3.34
N PRO A 388 8.85 1.80 -3.57
CA PRO A 388 9.17 1.32 -4.91
C PRO A 388 7.88 1.00 -5.66
N THR A 389 7.75 1.52 -6.87
CA THR A 389 6.63 1.18 -7.76
C THR A 389 7.11 0.17 -8.78
N ARG A 390 6.38 -0.93 -8.95
CA ARG A 390 6.70 -1.94 -9.95
C ARG A 390 6.67 -1.32 -11.34
N ALA A 391 7.77 -1.48 -12.09
CA ALA A 391 7.84 -1.07 -13.49
C ALA A 391 6.89 -1.93 -14.35
N GLY A 392 6.28 -1.33 -15.38
CA GLY A 392 5.41 -2.04 -16.33
C GLY A 392 3.96 -2.23 -15.89
N LEU A 393 3.49 -1.49 -14.88
CA LEU A 393 2.06 -1.44 -14.55
C LEU A 393 1.28 -0.48 -15.45
N LEU A 394 -0.04 -0.70 -15.52
CA LEU A 394 -0.99 0.22 -16.14
C LEU A 394 -0.82 1.62 -15.54
N LYS A 395 -0.69 2.63 -16.40
CA LYS A 395 -0.58 4.03 -15.99
C LYS A 395 -1.93 4.72 -16.18
N PRO A 396 -2.59 5.21 -15.12
CA PRO A 396 -3.80 5.99 -15.26
C PRO A 396 -3.55 7.21 -16.16
N ASP A 397 -4.44 7.41 -17.14
CA ASP A 397 -4.55 8.67 -17.86
C ASP A 397 -5.18 9.70 -16.92
N GLN A 398 -4.71 10.95 -16.97
CA GLN A 398 -5.30 12.04 -16.20
C GLN A 398 -6.64 12.51 -16.75
N ARG A 399 -7.02 12.07 -17.96
CA ARG A 399 -8.30 12.42 -18.58
C ARG A 399 -9.49 11.81 -17.86
N TRP A 400 -10.48 12.66 -17.61
CA TRP A 400 -11.84 12.26 -17.27
C TRP A 400 -12.63 12.04 -18.56
N LEU A 401 -13.35 10.92 -18.64
CA LEU A 401 -14.06 10.48 -19.85
C LEU A 401 -15.58 10.51 -19.69
N GLY A 402 -16.09 11.23 -18.69
CA GLY A 402 -17.53 11.39 -18.41
C GLY A 402 -18.02 10.56 -17.23
N ASP A 403 -19.32 10.66 -16.95
CA ASP A 403 -19.99 10.04 -15.79
C ASP A 403 -20.61 8.67 -16.11
N THR A 404 -20.15 8.03 -17.18
CA THR A 404 -20.57 6.67 -17.54
C THR A 404 -19.92 5.66 -16.61
N CYS A 405 -20.69 4.67 -16.15
CA CYS A 405 -20.16 3.53 -15.39
C CYS A 405 -19.45 2.53 -16.31
N GLU A 406 -20.18 1.85 -17.21
CA GLU A 406 -19.58 0.84 -18.09
C GLU A 406 -19.30 1.37 -19.49
N ALA A 407 -18.12 1.06 -20.00
CA ALA A 407 -17.79 1.26 -21.40
C ALA A 407 -16.88 0.15 -21.93
N ALA A 408 -17.11 -0.25 -23.18
CA ALA A 408 -16.27 -1.21 -23.89
C ALA A 408 -15.52 -0.51 -25.04
N PRO A 409 -14.17 -0.49 -25.02
CA PRO A 409 -13.40 0.03 -26.13
C PRO A 409 -13.27 -1.03 -27.24
N ILE A 410 -13.44 -0.63 -28.49
CA ILE A 410 -13.39 -1.54 -29.64
C ILE A 410 -12.80 -0.83 -30.87
N VAL A 411 -12.06 -1.57 -31.69
CA VAL A 411 -11.55 -1.04 -32.97
C VAL A 411 -12.53 -1.42 -34.08
N TRP A 412 -13.05 -0.42 -34.79
CA TRP A 412 -13.91 -0.59 -35.96
C TRP A 412 -13.40 0.31 -37.10
N GLU A 413 -13.13 -0.28 -38.26
CA GLU A 413 -12.59 0.44 -39.43
C GLU A 413 -11.38 1.33 -39.06
N ASP A 414 -10.39 0.74 -38.40
CA ASP A 414 -9.15 1.39 -37.93
C ASP A 414 -9.34 2.57 -36.95
N ARG A 415 -10.54 2.73 -36.39
CA ARG A 415 -10.88 3.77 -35.41
C ARG A 415 -11.19 3.17 -34.06
N LEU A 416 -10.75 3.86 -33.01
CA LEU A 416 -11.14 3.54 -31.65
C LEU A 416 -12.56 4.05 -31.38
N ILE A 417 -13.48 3.11 -31.19
CA ILE A 417 -14.86 3.35 -30.81
C ILE A 417 -15.03 3.00 -29.33
N LEU A 418 -15.80 3.82 -28.63
CA LEU A 418 -16.20 3.58 -27.26
C LEU A 418 -17.69 3.26 -27.24
N MET A 419 -18.02 2.03 -26.88
CA MET A 419 -19.40 1.66 -26.55
C MET A 419 -19.68 2.08 -25.12
N ARG A 420 -20.77 2.79 -24.87
CA ARG A 420 -21.20 3.20 -23.53
C ARG A 420 -22.56 2.63 -23.20
N CYS A 421 -22.70 2.13 -21.98
CA CYS A 421 -24.00 1.80 -21.40
C CYS A 421 -24.53 3.04 -20.67
N VAL A 422 -25.51 3.71 -21.25
CA VAL A 422 -26.13 4.90 -20.66
C VAL A 422 -27.22 4.45 -19.69
N ARG A 423 -27.10 4.84 -18.43
CA ARG A 423 -28.11 4.58 -17.38
C ARG A 423 -28.04 5.62 -16.25
N PRO A 424 -29.15 5.88 -15.54
CA PRO A 424 -29.13 6.67 -14.30
C PRO A 424 -28.37 5.96 -13.18
N ALA A 425 -27.69 6.71 -12.31
CA ALA A 425 -26.94 6.16 -11.18
C ALA A 425 -27.85 5.52 -10.10
N SER A 426 -29.04 6.07 -9.88
CA SER A 426 -29.97 5.67 -8.80
C SER A 426 -31.14 4.80 -9.29
N GLY A 427 -30.99 4.13 -10.43
CA GLY A 427 -32.08 3.40 -11.08
C GLY A 427 -33.04 4.29 -11.86
N GLY A 428 -33.75 3.69 -12.81
CA GLY A 428 -34.64 4.40 -13.72
C GLY A 428 -35.68 3.49 -14.38
N THR A 429 -36.33 4.02 -15.40
CA THR A 429 -37.28 3.28 -16.25
C THR A 429 -36.58 2.73 -17.48
N LYS A 430 -37.17 1.74 -18.16
CA LYS A 430 -36.58 1.08 -19.33
C LYS A 430 -36.00 2.04 -20.39
N SER A 431 -36.69 3.15 -20.67
CA SER A 431 -36.25 4.16 -21.66
C SER A 431 -35.01 4.95 -21.25
N ASP A 432 -34.65 4.92 -19.97
CA ASP A 432 -33.45 5.57 -19.45
C ASP A 432 -32.18 4.74 -19.70
N TYR A 433 -32.33 3.49 -20.14
CA TYR A 433 -31.25 2.56 -20.45
C TYR A 433 -31.10 2.40 -21.95
N TYR A 434 -29.91 2.67 -22.49
CA TYR A 434 -29.60 2.43 -23.89
C TYR A 434 -28.09 2.40 -24.13
N ILE A 435 -27.69 1.98 -25.32
CA ILE A 435 -26.30 1.86 -25.72
C ILE A 435 -25.96 2.93 -26.75
N THR A 436 -24.82 3.59 -26.60
CA THR A 436 -24.23 4.47 -27.62
C THR A 436 -22.90 3.92 -28.11
N LEU A 437 -22.60 4.18 -29.38
CA LEU A 437 -21.26 4.03 -29.95
C LEU A 437 -20.72 5.40 -30.28
N GLU A 438 -19.56 5.73 -29.75
CA GLU A 438 -18.91 7.03 -29.92
C GLU A 438 -17.51 6.86 -30.47
N ASP A 439 -17.13 7.71 -31.41
CA ASP A 439 -15.73 7.85 -31.81
C ASP A 439 -14.93 8.40 -30.61
N ALA A 440 -13.92 7.65 -30.14
CA ALA A 440 -13.25 7.94 -28.87
C ALA A 440 -12.42 9.23 -28.87
N ASP A 441 -12.02 9.71 -30.06
CA ASP A 441 -11.23 10.94 -30.21
C ASP A 441 -12.13 12.18 -30.35
N SER A 442 -13.14 12.10 -31.21
CA SER A 442 -14.03 13.24 -31.51
C SER A 442 -15.25 13.34 -30.59
N GLY A 443 -15.61 12.26 -29.89
CA GLY A 443 -16.86 12.15 -29.12
C GLY A 443 -18.11 12.09 -30.00
N ARG A 444 -17.96 11.93 -31.33
CA ARG A 444 -19.10 11.87 -32.25
C ARG A 444 -19.87 10.57 -32.03
N VAL A 445 -21.15 10.69 -31.69
CA VAL A 445 -22.07 9.54 -31.63
C VAL A 445 -22.29 8.99 -33.04
N LEU A 446 -21.98 7.70 -33.21
CA LEU A 446 -22.13 6.94 -34.44
C LEU A 446 -23.45 6.16 -34.46
N ALA A 447 -23.87 5.64 -33.31
CA ALA A 447 -25.11 4.88 -33.16
C ALA A 447 -25.71 5.03 -31.77
N LYS A 448 -27.05 4.90 -31.69
CA LYS A 448 -27.82 4.74 -30.46
C LYS A 448 -28.84 3.63 -30.67
N PHE A 449 -28.84 2.61 -29.81
CA PHE A 449 -29.72 1.44 -29.93
C PHE A 449 -29.89 0.76 -28.56
N GLY A 450 -30.63 -0.36 -28.52
CA GLY A 450 -30.72 -1.21 -27.33
C GLY A 450 -31.46 -0.56 -26.17
N GLU A 451 -32.60 0.09 -26.41
CA GLU A 451 -33.43 0.63 -25.32
C GLU A 451 -33.84 -0.48 -24.33
N GLY A 452 -33.58 -0.26 -23.05
CA GLY A 452 -33.75 -1.26 -21.99
C GLY A 452 -32.59 -2.25 -21.87
N PHE A 453 -31.43 -1.98 -22.44
CA PHE A 453 -30.25 -2.85 -22.36
C PHE A 453 -29.00 -2.07 -21.88
N GLY A 454 -28.08 -2.80 -21.25
CA GLY A 454 -26.84 -2.26 -20.67
C GLY A 454 -25.92 -3.38 -20.20
N LEU A 455 -24.95 -3.09 -19.32
CA LEU A 455 -23.95 -4.04 -18.83
C LEU A 455 -23.24 -4.81 -19.97
N ALA A 456 -23.00 -4.10 -21.06
CA ALA A 456 -22.73 -4.70 -22.36
C ALA A 456 -21.24 -4.81 -22.67
N SER A 457 -20.87 -5.80 -23.49
CA SER A 457 -19.59 -5.89 -24.18
C SER A 457 -19.74 -5.89 -25.70
N ALA A 458 -18.65 -5.61 -26.40
CA ALA A 458 -18.61 -5.60 -27.87
C ALA A 458 -17.47 -6.45 -28.43
N LEU A 459 -17.69 -7.02 -29.60
CA LEU A 459 -16.70 -7.75 -30.40
C LEU A 459 -16.87 -7.39 -31.88
N VAL A 460 -15.76 -7.24 -32.59
CA VAL A 460 -15.73 -7.14 -34.04
C VAL A 460 -15.15 -8.42 -34.62
N HIS A 461 -15.88 -9.03 -35.55
CA HIS A 461 -15.47 -10.28 -36.18
C HIS A 461 -16.00 -10.35 -37.61
N ASP A 462 -15.15 -10.70 -38.57
CA ASP A 462 -15.48 -10.86 -39.99
C ASP A 462 -16.32 -9.70 -40.59
N GLY A 463 -15.98 -8.46 -40.22
CA GLY A 463 -16.68 -7.25 -40.67
C GLY A 463 -18.06 -7.04 -40.06
N GLY A 464 -18.44 -7.84 -39.05
CA GLY A 464 -19.63 -7.65 -38.24
C GLY A 464 -19.31 -7.06 -36.87
N PHE A 465 -20.20 -6.20 -36.38
CA PHE A 465 -20.20 -5.63 -35.05
C PHE A 465 -21.20 -6.38 -34.18
N TYR A 466 -20.75 -6.95 -33.07
CA TYR A 466 -21.56 -7.76 -32.16
C TYR A 466 -21.54 -7.14 -30.77
N VAL A 467 -22.71 -6.94 -30.19
CA VAL A 467 -22.89 -6.41 -28.84
C VAL A 467 -23.69 -7.40 -28.02
N PHE A 468 -23.19 -7.75 -26.85
CA PHE A 468 -23.86 -8.63 -25.90
C PHE A 468 -24.26 -7.80 -24.69
N ALA A 469 -25.56 -7.65 -24.47
CA ALA A 469 -26.08 -6.74 -23.46
C ALA A 469 -27.17 -7.42 -22.64
N SER A 470 -27.20 -7.09 -21.34
CA SER A 470 -28.19 -7.61 -20.43
C SER A 470 -29.47 -6.79 -20.48
N ARG A 471 -30.61 -7.49 -20.42
CA ARG A 471 -31.94 -6.87 -20.51
C ARG A 471 -32.40 -6.32 -19.16
N TYR A 472 -32.70 -5.02 -19.09
CA TYR A 472 -33.31 -4.38 -17.93
C TYR A 472 -34.83 -4.53 -17.96
N GLU A 473 -35.38 -5.26 -17.00
CA GLU A 473 -36.82 -5.45 -16.84
C GLU A 473 -37.16 -5.70 -15.37
N SER A 474 -38.32 -5.21 -14.92
CA SER A 474 -38.82 -5.39 -13.55
C SER A 474 -37.84 -4.94 -12.45
N GLY A 475 -37.07 -3.89 -12.71
CA GLY A 475 -36.16 -3.29 -11.74
C GLY A 475 -34.76 -3.93 -11.68
N THR A 476 -34.47 -4.92 -12.51
CA THR A 476 -33.20 -5.68 -12.48
C THR A 476 -32.75 -6.12 -13.88
N TRP A 477 -31.58 -6.78 -13.95
CA TRP A 477 -30.98 -7.34 -15.17
C TRP A 477 -31.31 -8.83 -15.30
N ASN A 478 -31.56 -9.30 -16.51
CA ASN A 478 -32.22 -10.59 -16.72
C ASN A 478 -31.39 -11.55 -17.59
N ASP A 479 -31.60 -11.53 -18.91
CA ASP A 479 -30.94 -12.38 -19.90
C ASP A 479 -29.90 -11.60 -20.72
N VAL A 480 -29.01 -12.32 -21.42
CA VAL A 480 -28.06 -11.71 -22.36
C VAL A 480 -28.62 -11.78 -23.78
N THR A 481 -28.67 -10.62 -24.43
CA THR A 481 -29.15 -10.42 -25.79
C THR A 481 -28.01 -9.96 -26.70
N LEU A 482 -27.92 -10.58 -27.87
CA LEU A 482 -27.06 -10.16 -28.98
C LEU A 482 -27.76 -9.06 -29.79
N PHE A 483 -27.04 -7.99 -30.06
CA PHE A 483 -27.29 -7.04 -31.14
C PHE A 483 -26.17 -7.16 -32.16
N ARG A 484 -26.49 -7.32 -33.44
CA ARG A 484 -25.48 -7.36 -34.51
C ARG A 484 -25.80 -6.43 -35.67
N SER A 485 -24.76 -5.82 -36.23
CA SER A 485 -24.83 -4.93 -37.39
C SER A 485 -23.57 -5.04 -38.24
N THR A 486 -23.66 -4.72 -39.52
CA THR A 486 -22.49 -4.56 -40.42
C THR A 486 -22.25 -3.11 -40.83
N ASN A 487 -23.15 -2.20 -40.45
CA ASN A 487 -23.11 -0.78 -40.86
C ASN A 487 -23.41 0.19 -39.70
N LEU A 488 -23.60 -0.32 -38.48
CA LEU A 488 -23.97 0.42 -37.25
C LEU A 488 -25.33 1.13 -37.31
N HIS A 489 -26.11 0.91 -38.37
CA HIS A 489 -27.44 1.50 -38.58
C HIS A 489 -28.55 0.45 -38.49
N ASP A 490 -28.38 -0.66 -39.20
CA ASP A 490 -29.35 -1.77 -39.22
C ASP A 490 -28.94 -2.81 -38.19
N TRP A 491 -29.80 -3.06 -37.21
CA TRP A 491 -29.52 -3.93 -36.08
C TRP A 491 -30.45 -5.14 -36.07
N GLN A 492 -29.87 -6.33 -35.92
CA GLN A 492 -30.60 -7.56 -35.62
C GLN A 492 -30.43 -7.91 -34.16
N GLN A 493 -31.47 -8.44 -33.54
CA GLN A 493 -31.50 -8.79 -32.11
C GLN A 493 -31.87 -10.26 -31.90
N LYS A 494 -31.19 -10.94 -30.96
CA LYS A 494 -31.52 -12.30 -30.53
C LYS A 494 -31.13 -12.51 -29.06
N GLN A 495 -32.01 -13.06 -28.24
CA GLN A 495 -31.63 -13.54 -26.91
C GLN A 495 -30.68 -14.74 -27.06
N VAL A 496 -29.49 -14.67 -26.44
CA VAL A 496 -28.43 -15.66 -26.61
C VAL A 496 -28.10 -16.45 -25.35
N VAL A 497 -28.31 -15.86 -24.17
CA VAL A 497 -28.21 -16.60 -22.90
C VAL A 497 -29.49 -16.34 -22.13
N ALA A 498 -30.30 -17.37 -21.94
CA ALA A 498 -31.50 -17.29 -21.13
C ALA A 498 -31.17 -17.28 -19.64
N GLN A 499 -31.86 -16.43 -18.89
CA GLN A 499 -31.88 -16.50 -17.44
C GLN A 499 -32.59 -17.77 -16.97
N GLU A 500 -32.18 -18.27 -15.81
CA GLU A 500 -32.83 -19.39 -15.13
C GLU A 500 -33.45 -18.88 -13.83
N ASN A 501 -33.02 -19.39 -12.67
CA ASN A 501 -33.37 -18.85 -11.36
C ASN A 501 -32.22 -17.93 -10.86
N GLU A 502 -31.84 -16.99 -11.71
CA GLU A 502 -30.71 -16.07 -11.55
C GLU A 502 -30.98 -14.82 -12.41
N HIS A 503 -30.36 -13.71 -12.03
CA HIS A 503 -30.19 -12.52 -12.84
C HIS A 503 -28.82 -12.56 -13.50
N LEU A 504 -28.74 -12.10 -14.76
CA LEU A 504 -27.48 -11.99 -15.49
C LEU A 504 -27.08 -10.52 -15.64
N PHE A 505 -25.85 -10.21 -15.27
CA PHE A 505 -25.30 -8.84 -15.21
C PHE A 505 -24.30 -8.61 -16.35
N ASN A 506 -23.10 -8.13 -16.05
CA ASN A 506 -22.07 -7.85 -17.05
C ASN A 506 -21.66 -9.11 -17.82
N SER A 507 -21.37 -8.95 -19.10
CA SER A 507 -20.83 -10.02 -19.94
C SER A 507 -19.62 -9.54 -20.75
N SER A 508 -18.74 -10.46 -21.12
CA SER A 508 -17.60 -10.20 -22.01
C SER A 508 -17.35 -11.39 -22.92
N VAL A 509 -17.01 -11.12 -24.18
CA VAL A 509 -16.81 -12.14 -25.22
C VAL A 509 -15.43 -12.03 -25.85
N CYS A 510 -14.77 -13.17 -26.06
CA CYS A 510 -13.56 -13.26 -26.86
C CYS A 510 -13.57 -14.47 -27.80
N SER A 511 -12.80 -14.38 -28.90
CA SER A 511 -12.43 -15.55 -29.70
C SER A 511 -11.26 -16.28 -29.04
N ASP A 512 -11.25 -17.61 -29.09
CA ASP A 512 -10.09 -18.41 -28.68
C ASP A 512 -9.08 -18.66 -29.82
N GLY A 513 -9.32 -18.08 -31.00
CA GLY A 513 -8.49 -18.23 -32.20
C GLY A 513 -8.58 -19.60 -32.87
N ARG A 514 -9.48 -20.50 -32.41
CA ARG A 514 -9.66 -21.87 -32.94
C ARG A 514 -11.06 -22.08 -33.52
N GLY A 515 -11.72 -21.00 -33.93
CA GLY A 515 -13.10 -21.04 -34.44
C GLY A 515 -14.16 -21.18 -33.34
N ARG A 516 -13.80 -20.93 -32.08
CA ARG A 516 -14.73 -20.90 -30.94
C ARG A 516 -14.66 -19.54 -30.24
N PHE A 517 -15.80 -19.14 -29.71
CA PHE A 517 -16.01 -17.94 -28.92
C PHE A 517 -16.40 -18.35 -27.50
N VAL A 518 -15.94 -17.56 -26.53
CA VAL A 518 -16.25 -17.73 -25.12
C VAL A 518 -16.90 -16.45 -24.62
N MET A 519 -17.98 -16.60 -23.86
CA MET A 519 -18.63 -15.54 -23.11
C MET A 519 -18.41 -15.82 -21.62
N ALA A 520 -17.85 -14.86 -20.90
CA ALA A 520 -17.95 -14.79 -19.46
C ALA A 520 -19.18 -13.92 -19.13
N TYR A 521 -20.01 -14.34 -18.18
CA TYR A 521 -21.16 -13.56 -17.74
C TYR A 521 -21.35 -13.68 -16.23
N GLU A 522 -21.70 -12.56 -15.62
CA GLU A 522 -21.90 -12.41 -14.19
C GLU A 522 -23.32 -12.78 -13.79
N THR A 523 -23.46 -13.39 -12.60
CA THR A 523 -24.73 -13.91 -12.10
C THR A 523 -24.87 -13.79 -10.57
N ASP A 524 -26.11 -13.70 -10.09
CA ASP A 524 -26.49 -13.87 -8.67
C ASP A 524 -27.14 -15.23 -8.36
N ASP A 525 -26.81 -16.29 -9.13
CA ASP A 525 -27.29 -17.66 -8.88
C ASP A 525 -27.18 -17.99 -7.38
N PRO A 526 -28.31 -18.32 -6.72
CA PRO A 526 -28.36 -18.50 -5.27
C PRO A 526 -27.51 -19.67 -4.73
N LYS A 527 -26.92 -20.49 -5.61
CA LYS A 527 -25.95 -21.52 -5.24
C LYS A 527 -24.57 -20.96 -4.87
N PHE A 528 -24.26 -19.73 -5.28
CA PHE A 528 -22.94 -19.12 -5.16
C PHE A 528 -23.01 -17.76 -4.47
N THR A 529 -21.84 -17.20 -4.20
CA THR A 529 -21.74 -15.79 -3.79
C THR A 529 -22.25 -14.91 -4.93
N PRO A 530 -23.09 -13.89 -4.67
CA PRO A 530 -23.58 -13.00 -5.71
C PRO A 530 -22.43 -12.37 -6.53
N PHE A 531 -22.70 -12.17 -7.82
CA PHE A 531 -21.72 -11.72 -8.80
C PHE A 531 -20.60 -12.73 -9.03
N THR A 532 -20.98 -14.01 -9.16
CA THR A 532 -20.11 -15.10 -9.62
C THR A 532 -20.03 -15.08 -11.15
N VAL A 533 -18.90 -15.51 -11.73
CA VAL A 533 -18.75 -15.59 -13.20
C VAL A 533 -19.02 -17.00 -13.71
N LYS A 534 -19.91 -17.12 -14.68
CA LYS A 534 -20.18 -18.35 -15.46
C LYS A 534 -19.73 -18.17 -16.91
N PHE A 535 -19.68 -19.28 -17.65
CA PHE A 535 -19.22 -19.27 -19.04
C PHE A 535 -20.20 -19.92 -20.01
N ALA A 536 -20.20 -19.43 -21.25
CA ALA A 536 -20.87 -20.04 -22.40
C ALA A 536 -19.94 -20.04 -23.61
N VAL A 537 -20.21 -20.91 -24.58
CA VAL A 537 -19.42 -21.04 -25.82
C VAL A 537 -20.29 -20.98 -27.07
N SER A 538 -19.73 -20.48 -28.15
CA SER A 538 -20.34 -20.44 -29.47
C SER A 538 -19.33 -20.71 -30.57
N SER A 539 -19.77 -21.21 -31.72
CA SER A 539 -18.96 -21.30 -32.95
C SER A 539 -19.27 -20.19 -33.96
N ASN A 540 -20.33 -19.41 -33.74
CA ASN A 540 -20.87 -18.46 -34.73
C ASN A 540 -21.37 -17.14 -34.13
N LEU A 541 -21.10 -16.89 -32.84
CA LEU A 541 -21.56 -15.73 -32.05
C LEU A 541 -23.08 -15.61 -31.84
N VAL A 542 -23.88 -16.52 -32.42
CA VAL A 542 -25.35 -16.43 -32.47
C VAL A 542 -26.02 -17.55 -31.68
N ASP A 543 -25.43 -18.74 -31.67
CA ASP A 543 -25.92 -19.91 -30.95
C ASP A 543 -24.94 -20.23 -29.82
N TRP A 544 -25.42 -20.16 -28.59
CA TRP A 544 -24.60 -20.26 -27.38
C TRP A 544 -25.01 -21.45 -26.53
N ALA A 545 -24.01 -22.15 -25.99
CA ALA A 545 -24.19 -23.25 -25.04
C ALA A 545 -23.52 -22.90 -23.71
N LYS A 546 -24.27 -22.95 -22.60
CA LYS A 546 -23.73 -22.76 -21.24
C LYS A 546 -22.75 -23.88 -20.90
N LEU A 547 -21.73 -23.55 -20.11
CA LEU A 547 -20.76 -24.48 -19.53
C LEU A 547 -21.01 -24.63 -18.02
N PRO A 548 -21.87 -25.57 -17.57
CA PRO A 548 -22.31 -25.64 -16.18
C PRO A 548 -21.17 -25.93 -15.18
N ASP A 549 -20.12 -26.63 -15.62
CA ASP A 549 -18.96 -26.97 -14.78
C ASP A 549 -17.86 -25.90 -14.78
N ALA A 550 -18.02 -24.82 -15.55
CA ALA A 550 -17.05 -23.73 -15.63
C ALA A 550 -17.59 -22.54 -14.83
N ILE A 551 -17.00 -22.31 -13.66
CA ILE A 551 -17.42 -21.26 -12.73
C ILE A 551 -16.16 -20.63 -12.15
N PHE A 552 -16.14 -19.30 -12.07
CA PHE A 552 -15.07 -18.55 -11.45
C PHE A 552 -15.59 -17.69 -10.29
N GLY A 553 -14.91 -17.79 -9.15
CA GLY A 553 -15.27 -17.06 -7.92
C GLY A 553 -16.55 -17.53 -7.21
N PRO A 554 -16.92 -18.82 -7.17
CA PRO A 554 -18.20 -19.25 -6.57
C PRO A 554 -18.34 -18.91 -5.07
N ASP A 555 -17.22 -18.73 -4.38
CA ASP A 555 -17.08 -18.56 -2.93
C ASP A 555 -16.75 -17.10 -2.51
N ARG A 556 -16.70 -16.17 -3.47
CA ARG A 556 -16.36 -14.76 -3.21
C ARG A 556 -16.98 -13.82 -4.24
N TYR A 557 -16.84 -12.53 -3.99
CA TYR A 557 -17.28 -11.49 -4.92
C TYR A 557 -16.35 -11.46 -6.15
N ALA A 558 -16.87 -11.64 -7.36
CA ALA A 558 -16.09 -11.64 -8.60
C ALA A 558 -16.88 -11.01 -9.78
N ALA A 559 -17.10 -9.71 -9.73
CA ALA A 559 -17.97 -9.01 -10.68
C ALA A 559 -17.24 -8.50 -11.92
N CYS A 560 -17.99 -7.95 -12.87
CA CYS A 560 -17.53 -7.20 -14.03
C CYS A 560 -16.49 -7.95 -14.89
N PRO A 561 -16.76 -9.18 -15.35
CA PRO A 561 -15.78 -9.98 -16.06
C PRO A 561 -15.39 -9.35 -17.39
N CYS A 562 -14.10 -9.27 -17.68
CA CYS A 562 -13.57 -9.03 -19.02
C CYS A 562 -12.63 -10.17 -19.43
N ILE A 563 -13.03 -10.93 -20.44
CA ILE A 563 -12.30 -12.11 -20.92
C ILE A 563 -11.57 -11.81 -22.22
N ARG A 564 -10.31 -12.25 -22.29
CA ARG A 564 -9.47 -12.23 -23.49
C ARG A 564 -8.75 -13.56 -23.63
N HIS A 565 -8.27 -13.87 -24.83
CA HIS A 565 -7.48 -15.07 -25.06
C HIS A 565 -6.20 -14.72 -25.80
N ASP A 566 -5.06 -15.16 -25.26
CA ASP A 566 -3.74 -15.01 -25.88
C ASP A 566 -2.86 -16.21 -25.55
N GLY A 567 -2.06 -16.67 -26.50
CA GLY A 567 -1.06 -17.72 -26.26
C GLY A 567 -1.60 -19.04 -25.69
N GLY A 568 -2.88 -19.38 -25.92
CA GLY A 568 -3.52 -20.58 -25.38
C GLY A 568 -4.03 -20.45 -23.94
N TRP A 569 -4.10 -19.23 -23.42
CA TRP A 569 -4.65 -18.88 -22.12
C TRP A 569 -5.82 -17.93 -22.28
N TYR A 570 -6.89 -18.18 -21.53
CA TYR A 570 -7.89 -17.19 -21.20
C TYR A 570 -7.38 -16.33 -20.06
N TYR A 571 -7.49 -15.02 -20.21
CA TYR A 571 -7.23 -14.03 -19.19
C TYR A 571 -8.56 -13.40 -18.81
N LEU A 572 -8.86 -13.36 -17.51
CA LEU A 572 -10.08 -12.79 -16.95
C LEU A 572 -9.69 -11.65 -16.02
N LEU A 573 -9.98 -10.42 -16.45
CA LEU A 573 -10.02 -9.29 -15.54
C LEU A 573 -11.38 -9.28 -14.85
N TYR A 574 -11.41 -8.95 -13.56
CA TYR A 574 -12.64 -8.94 -12.77
C TYR A 574 -12.50 -8.04 -11.55
N LEU A 575 -13.62 -7.60 -10.98
CA LEU A 575 -13.68 -6.81 -9.76
C LEU A 575 -13.66 -7.72 -8.52
N GLU A 576 -12.72 -7.47 -7.61
CA GLU A 576 -12.61 -8.15 -6.32
C GLU A 576 -12.99 -7.18 -5.19
N HIS A 577 -13.72 -7.68 -4.18
CA HIS A 577 -14.09 -6.91 -2.99
C HIS A 577 -13.09 -7.19 -1.85
N ARG A 578 -12.31 -6.17 -1.47
CA ARG A 578 -11.22 -6.24 -0.48
C ARG A 578 -11.73 -6.20 0.96
N THR A 579 -12.45 -7.25 1.34
CA THR A 579 -12.93 -7.43 2.71
C THR A 579 -11.78 -7.40 3.74
N PRO A 580 -12.04 -6.92 4.97
CA PRO A 580 -13.32 -6.42 5.50
C PRO A 580 -13.65 -4.97 5.11
N ARG A 581 -12.83 -4.30 4.29
CA ARG A 581 -13.09 -2.91 3.86
C ARG A 581 -14.09 -2.89 2.71
N TRP A 582 -14.91 -1.84 2.67
CA TRP A 582 -15.70 -1.49 1.48
C TRP A 582 -14.80 -0.86 0.41
N PHE A 583 -14.01 -1.71 -0.25
CA PHE A 583 -12.97 -1.28 -1.20
C PHE A 583 -12.83 -2.29 -2.33
N PHE A 584 -12.81 -1.83 -3.58
CA PHE A 584 -12.95 -2.67 -4.77
C PHE A 584 -11.84 -2.40 -5.77
N GLU A 585 -11.19 -3.47 -6.22
CA GLU A 585 -10.02 -3.42 -7.09
C GLU A 585 -10.19 -4.36 -8.28
N THR A 586 -9.63 -4.02 -9.44
CA THR A 586 -9.58 -4.95 -10.57
C THR A 586 -8.41 -5.92 -10.40
N TRP A 587 -8.72 -7.21 -10.44
CA TRP A 587 -7.77 -8.31 -10.44
C TRP A 587 -7.74 -9.01 -11.81
N ILE A 588 -6.71 -9.82 -12.03
CA ILE A 588 -6.59 -10.68 -13.21
C ILE A 588 -6.28 -12.13 -12.80
N ALA A 589 -6.93 -13.06 -13.49
CA ALA A 589 -6.71 -14.50 -13.42
C ALA A 589 -6.46 -15.07 -14.83
N ARG A 590 -5.86 -16.26 -14.93
CA ARG A 590 -5.75 -16.98 -16.21
C ARG A 590 -6.14 -18.45 -16.10
N SER A 591 -6.60 -19.02 -17.21
CA SER A 591 -6.99 -20.43 -17.31
C SER A 591 -6.76 -20.98 -18.72
N ARG A 592 -6.56 -22.29 -18.86
CA ARG A 592 -6.55 -22.97 -20.17
C ARG A 592 -7.88 -23.63 -20.54
N ASP A 593 -8.70 -23.91 -19.53
CA ASP A 593 -9.88 -24.77 -19.62
C ASP A 593 -11.16 -24.10 -19.09
N LEU A 594 -11.06 -22.85 -18.60
CA LEU A 594 -12.12 -22.08 -17.94
C LEU A 594 -12.59 -22.65 -16.59
N LYS A 595 -11.94 -23.71 -16.10
CA LYS A 595 -12.28 -24.41 -14.84
C LYS A 595 -11.20 -24.21 -13.80
N SER A 596 -9.96 -24.41 -14.20
CA SER A 596 -8.77 -24.30 -13.36
C SER A 596 -8.18 -22.90 -13.56
N TRP A 597 -8.19 -22.07 -12.51
CA TRP A 597 -7.76 -20.68 -12.58
C TRP A 597 -6.52 -20.42 -11.72
N GLU A 598 -5.58 -19.67 -12.31
CA GLU A 598 -4.39 -19.15 -11.64
C GLU A 598 -4.57 -17.65 -11.40
N LEU A 599 -4.51 -17.20 -10.15
CA LEU A 599 -4.50 -15.78 -9.81
C LEU A 599 -3.11 -15.18 -10.05
N SER A 600 -3.08 -13.95 -10.56
CA SER A 600 -1.83 -13.21 -10.72
C SER A 600 -1.26 -12.75 -9.38
N GLN A 601 0.03 -13.00 -9.15
CA GLN A 601 0.78 -12.40 -8.03
C GLN A 601 0.97 -10.88 -8.19
N ALA A 602 0.68 -10.32 -9.37
CA ALA A 602 0.67 -8.88 -9.63
C ALA A 602 -0.63 -8.20 -9.15
N ASN A 603 -1.63 -8.94 -8.68
CA ASN A 603 -2.91 -8.37 -8.29
C ASN A 603 -2.79 -7.41 -7.09
N PRO A 604 -3.54 -6.31 -7.05
CA PRO A 604 -4.47 -5.85 -8.09
C PRO A 604 -3.75 -5.23 -9.31
N VAL A 605 -4.37 -5.31 -10.49
CA VAL A 605 -3.87 -4.64 -11.70
C VAL A 605 -4.39 -3.21 -11.84
N LEU A 606 -5.51 -2.88 -11.21
CA LEU A 606 -6.00 -1.52 -10.99
C LEU A 606 -6.55 -1.39 -9.57
N ALA A 607 -6.18 -0.30 -8.90
CA ALA A 607 -6.72 0.09 -7.61
C ALA A 607 -7.16 1.57 -7.67
N PRO A 608 -8.16 1.98 -6.86
CA PRO A 608 -8.58 3.38 -6.76
C PRO A 608 -7.42 4.30 -6.36
N GLY A 609 -7.21 5.39 -7.11
CA GLY A 609 -6.35 6.50 -6.69
C GLY A 609 -7.07 7.48 -5.76
N LEU A 610 -6.35 8.54 -5.33
CA LEU A 610 -6.86 9.53 -4.37
C LEU A 610 -8.20 10.20 -4.78
N ALA A 611 -8.46 10.34 -6.08
CA ALA A 611 -9.66 10.98 -6.63
C ALA A 611 -10.68 9.98 -7.21
N ASP A 612 -10.48 8.68 -7.02
CA ASP A 612 -11.27 7.61 -7.66
C ASP A 612 -12.35 7.04 -6.74
N GLY A 613 -12.44 7.50 -5.49
CA GLY A 613 -13.30 6.89 -4.48
C GLY A 613 -12.71 5.58 -3.97
N VAL A 614 -13.52 4.54 -3.89
CA VAL A 614 -13.14 3.21 -3.35
C VAL A 614 -13.31 2.09 -4.36
N ASN A 615 -13.52 2.43 -5.64
CA ASN A 615 -13.84 1.48 -6.68
C ASN A 615 -12.98 1.66 -7.93
N ALA A 616 -12.53 0.53 -8.51
CA ALA A 616 -11.94 0.43 -9.83
C ALA A 616 -12.53 -0.81 -10.52
N SER A 617 -13.74 -0.66 -11.07
CA SER A 617 -14.57 -1.75 -11.63
C SER A 617 -14.75 -1.66 -13.15
N ASP A 618 -15.56 -2.57 -13.69
CA ASP A 618 -15.96 -2.59 -15.10
C ASP A 618 -14.78 -2.45 -16.07
N PRO A 619 -13.68 -3.21 -15.87
CA PRO A 619 -12.54 -3.12 -16.75
C PRO A 619 -12.92 -3.66 -18.12
N ASP A 620 -12.56 -2.95 -19.18
CA ASP A 620 -12.52 -3.52 -20.53
C ASP A 620 -11.31 -2.97 -21.30
N LEU A 621 -10.75 -3.77 -22.20
CA LEU A 621 -9.48 -3.46 -22.82
C LEU A 621 -9.39 -3.75 -24.31
N VAL A 622 -8.62 -2.93 -25.01
CA VAL A 622 -8.36 -3.07 -26.43
C VAL A 622 -6.90 -2.76 -26.73
N GLU A 623 -6.36 -3.40 -27.76
CA GLU A 623 -5.10 -2.98 -28.36
C GLU A 623 -5.38 -1.94 -29.44
N PHE A 624 -4.75 -0.78 -29.34
CA PHE A 624 -4.87 0.30 -30.33
C PHE A 624 -3.53 1.02 -30.48
N GLU A 625 -3.07 1.17 -31.71
CA GLU A 625 -1.77 1.81 -32.05
C GLU A 625 -0.59 1.23 -31.26
N GLY A 626 -0.51 -0.11 -31.14
CA GLY A 626 0.58 -0.81 -30.45
C GLY A 626 0.57 -0.65 -28.92
N ARG A 627 -0.50 -0.12 -28.34
CA ARG A 627 -0.68 0.08 -26.90
C ARG A 627 -1.92 -0.67 -26.43
N THR A 628 -1.91 -1.08 -25.17
CA THR A 628 -3.11 -1.64 -24.52
C THR A 628 -3.79 -0.54 -23.73
N LEU A 629 -5.04 -0.26 -24.09
CA LEU A 629 -5.88 0.71 -23.42
C LEU A 629 -6.88 -0.05 -22.55
N VAL A 630 -6.95 0.30 -21.27
CA VAL A 630 -7.91 -0.27 -20.32
C VAL A 630 -8.84 0.84 -19.86
N TYR A 631 -10.13 0.70 -20.14
CA TYR A 631 -11.17 1.58 -19.65
C TYR A 631 -11.79 0.94 -18.41
N TYR A 632 -12.12 1.75 -17.41
CA TYR A 632 -12.64 1.25 -16.14
C TYR A 632 -13.45 2.32 -15.42
N SER A 633 -14.38 1.87 -14.59
CA SER A 633 -15.23 2.71 -13.74
C SER A 633 -14.57 2.99 -12.40
N VAL A 634 -14.63 4.23 -11.95
CA VAL A 634 -14.26 4.64 -10.58
C VAL A 634 -15.46 5.21 -9.86
N GLY A 635 -15.51 5.14 -8.53
CA GLY A 635 -16.69 5.56 -7.77
C GLY A 635 -16.71 5.09 -6.32
N ASP A 636 -17.90 5.12 -5.72
CA ASP A 636 -18.15 4.67 -4.34
C ASP A 636 -18.99 3.38 -4.24
N GLN A 637 -19.34 2.78 -5.39
CA GLN A 637 -20.25 1.63 -5.51
C GLN A 637 -21.68 1.91 -4.97
N GLN A 638 -22.06 3.19 -4.80
CA GLN A 638 -23.35 3.55 -4.21
C GLN A 638 -24.04 4.71 -4.92
N THR A 639 -23.38 5.85 -5.09
CA THR A 639 -24.01 7.10 -5.48
C THR A 639 -23.45 7.72 -6.75
N TRP A 640 -22.19 7.42 -7.10
CA TRP A 640 -21.58 7.97 -8.31
C TRP A 640 -20.59 7.02 -8.96
N SER A 641 -20.41 7.20 -10.26
CA SER A 641 -19.38 6.53 -11.05
C SER A 641 -18.82 7.48 -12.11
N LYS A 642 -17.58 7.23 -12.54
CA LYS A 642 -16.91 7.96 -13.62
C LYS A 642 -16.07 7.02 -14.45
N LEU A 643 -15.99 7.31 -15.74
CA LEU A 643 -15.14 6.56 -16.65
C LEU A 643 -13.71 7.11 -16.63
N ARG A 644 -12.75 6.21 -16.41
CA ARG A 644 -11.31 6.47 -16.54
C ARG A 644 -10.69 5.52 -17.54
N ARG A 645 -9.43 5.80 -17.86
CA ARG A 645 -8.58 4.96 -18.70
C ARG A 645 -7.20 4.83 -18.11
N ALA A 646 -6.60 3.66 -18.23
CA ALA A 646 -5.20 3.41 -18.00
C ALA A 646 -4.55 2.86 -19.27
N VAL A 647 -3.24 3.05 -19.40
CA VAL A 647 -2.48 2.67 -20.59
C VAL A 647 -1.29 1.81 -20.20
N TYR A 648 -1.12 0.68 -20.89
CA TYR A 648 0.11 -0.08 -20.89
C TYR A 648 0.88 0.20 -22.20
N PRO A 649 2.17 0.57 -22.14
CA PRO A 649 2.94 1.04 -23.29
C PRO A 649 3.46 -0.11 -24.16
N GLY A 650 2.57 -1.03 -24.56
CA GLY A 650 2.90 -2.19 -25.37
C GLY A 650 1.65 -3.01 -25.76
N PRO A 651 1.84 -4.08 -26.56
CA PRO A 651 0.74 -4.93 -27.02
C PRO A 651 0.12 -5.72 -25.86
N MET A 652 -1.12 -6.17 -26.07
CA MET A 652 -1.93 -6.84 -25.03
C MET A 652 -1.29 -8.14 -24.53
N SER A 653 -0.61 -8.87 -25.44
CA SER A 653 0.14 -10.07 -25.09
C SER A 653 1.30 -9.81 -24.12
N GLU A 654 1.96 -8.65 -24.21
CA GLU A 654 3.04 -8.27 -23.30
C GLU A 654 2.50 -7.83 -21.92
N PHE A 655 1.39 -7.10 -21.91
CA PHE A 655 0.66 -6.78 -20.69
C PHE A 655 0.31 -8.06 -19.90
N PHE A 656 -0.31 -9.03 -20.56
CA PHE A 656 -0.66 -10.31 -19.93
C PHE A 656 0.54 -11.10 -19.42
N ARG A 657 1.66 -11.13 -20.15
CA ARG A 657 2.89 -11.75 -19.66
C ARG A 657 3.45 -11.03 -18.44
N THR A 658 3.36 -9.71 -18.41
CA THR A 658 3.81 -8.90 -17.27
C THR A 658 2.98 -9.17 -16.00
N CYS A 659 1.68 -9.42 -16.15
CA CYS A 659 0.81 -9.82 -15.03
C CYS A 659 1.16 -11.20 -14.47
N PHE A 660 1.79 -12.10 -15.24
CA PHE A 660 2.13 -13.45 -14.79
C PHE A 660 3.63 -13.72 -14.99
N PRO A 661 4.51 -13.04 -14.22
CA PRO A 661 5.94 -13.28 -14.28
C PRO A 661 6.24 -14.72 -13.86
N ARG A 662 7.29 -15.30 -14.46
CA ARG A 662 7.72 -16.68 -14.20
C ARG A 662 8.56 -16.79 -12.95
#